data_AF-A0A8N1S235-F1
#
_entry.id   AF-A0A8N1S235-F1
#
_cell.length_a   1.000
_cell.length_b   1.000
_cell.length_c   1.000
_cell.angle_alpha   90.00
_cell.angle_beta   90.00
_cell.angle_gamma   90.00
#
_symmetry.space_group_name_H-M   'P 1'
#
loop_
_entity.id
_entity.type
_entity.pdbx_description
1 polymer ?
#
loop_
_entity_poly.entity_id
_entity_poly.type
_entity_poly.pdbx_seq_one_letter_code
_entity_poly.pdbx_strand_id
1 'polypeptide(L)'
;MTMSILSKRNFFARFSGSHLTREAPRIETTNNGMPSVVRNKEEREDMWMNEIDGNSISSEDSSDSVICHMQVAPMTQEQPWSREEVEGALLNLPGGEAAFSLISSLQGDALQKTLEEFQSLTLNEIADCRHRKISLPTFANGFMRKALLDSENGAAAAASPGQLLAGWPETCLLISSWLGHVEVVKALLDKGIPVSTRDIDGRTPLHLAACAACVKLVEELLKHGANPREWDLGKKCTPLHCAAAVGCVATVKCLIKSGADVDAGLSGRSPLHYAVLNNAEDCVEILLQAGACPNNPQVYTETPLHVAASLGNVRSTKLLLSHGADVRVQLGVARSTPLHLAAEEGSAECTKLLLNAGATWDAKNSRGQTAMHLAALAQSVETLDALINAGAKVNAEDDDGRTPLHAAVAKALRSSELVKTLIQAGASVNKADKFGYTPLHIAALNESSPTVMMLLSKGADVTARTKGGITALSFIIRRTPDVLPRFVARFDQAISLHDHELGDVDCELRLDFRPLVTGGRGETDLILCLVEVGQGHVLKHPLCESFLYLKWLRIRKFFLLSLMFHSIFVALFTGYVGATFLWRMEQLSSILLWPVLGFTCMLASKEIFQIAHGICSYARRWENWLQWSVILASGIILIPSARTWQHHVAALGILLAWIELMIVVGRFPMFGIYVQMFTQVSINFFKFLAAYVCLIIGFSLGFSVLHKNYKSFANPLVSLLKTVIMMSGELEFEDIFFDEAAPVKYPGTAHLMLLSFVILVTVILTNLMVGLAVSDIQELRRCAGLDRLVRRAELVAHLENMLFSKLLDCAPACRIIRACRRGALLLHPPYHCALHIRPNDPRERRLPRDLIRAIYRLVSERKTRRVTFRGGAPSANATTAESSHTRLSRMYSNESNQQLNELAAELKRCSYNVSTRLDSLIDKVESIAKDLDTSMHLH
;
A
#
# COMPACT_ATOMS: atom_id res chain seq x y z
N MET A 1 44.40 29.38 -19.98
CA MET A 1 45.06 29.02 -21.25
C MET A 1 45.92 27.79 -21.01
N THR A 2 45.52 26.69 -21.66
CA THR A 2 46.30 25.49 -22.05
C THR A 2 47.59 25.14 -21.29
N MET A 3 47.59 23.97 -20.65
CA MET A 3 48.58 22.93 -20.93
C MET A 3 48.20 21.58 -20.29
N SER A 4 48.32 20.56 -21.12
CA SER A 4 48.30 19.12 -20.85
C SER A 4 49.53 18.69 -20.02
N ILE A 5 49.43 17.58 -19.26
CA ILE A 5 50.34 16.40 -19.28
C ILE A 5 50.28 15.57 -17.97
N LEU A 6 49.93 14.30 -18.16
CA LEU A 6 50.27 13.03 -17.48
C LEU A 6 50.85 12.94 -16.05
N SER A 7 50.30 11.98 -15.28
CA SER A 7 51.00 10.76 -14.78
C SER A 7 49.99 9.82 -14.08
N LYS A 8 49.64 8.63 -14.63
CA LYS A 8 50.13 7.26 -14.22
C LYS A 8 50.15 7.03 -12.68
N ARG A 9 49.66 5.93 -12.08
CA ARG A 9 49.44 4.54 -12.54
C ARG A 9 48.67 3.69 -11.47
N ASN A 10 47.78 2.82 -11.94
CA ASN A 10 47.51 1.40 -11.63
C ASN A 10 47.45 0.81 -10.19
N PHE A 11 46.31 0.16 -9.91
CA PHE A 11 46.14 -1.20 -9.33
C PHE A 11 44.62 -1.49 -9.50
N PHE A 12 44.06 -2.40 -10.29
CA PHE A 12 44.42 -3.75 -10.72
C PHE A 12 43.70 -4.05 -12.06
N ALA A 13 44.38 -4.76 -12.96
CA ALA A 13 43.80 -5.46 -14.10
C ALA A 13 44.23 -6.92 -14.03
N ARG A 14 43.31 -7.84 -14.36
CA ARG A 14 43.44 -9.27 -14.77
C ARG A 14 42.22 -10.01 -14.22
N PHE A 15 41.31 -10.56 -15.00
CA PHE A 15 41.37 -11.35 -16.25
C PHE A 15 40.05 -11.06 -17.02
N SER A 16 39.93 -10.64 -18.30
CA SER A 16 40.47 -11.08 -19.61
C SER A 16 40.34 -12.58 -19.83
N GLY A 17 39.73 -13.13 -20.88
CA GLY A 17 39.15 -12.58 -22.12
C GLY A 17 38.24 -13.65 -22.77
N SER A 18 37.27 -13.26 -23.60
CA SER A 18 37.33 -13.27 -25.08
C SER A 18 37.40 -14.65 -25.72
N HIS A 19 36.39 -15.03 -26.52
CA HIS A 19 36.45 -15.73 -27.80
C HIS A 19 34.99 -15.82 -28.34
N LEU A 20 34.58 -15.06 -29.35
CA LEU A 20 34.81 -15.17 -30.80
C LEU A 20 33.52 -15.63 -31.49
N THR A 21 32.83 -14.67 -32.10
CA THR A 21 31.81 -14.85 -33.13
C THR A 21 32.43 -15.48 -34.37
N ARG A 22 31.89 -16.59 -34.87
CA ARG A 22 32.16 -17.01 -36.26
C ARG A 22 31.06 -17.92 -36.83
N GLU A 23 30.55 -17.46 -37.98
CA GLU A 23 30.05 -18.22 -39.14
C GLU A 23 28.88 -19.20 -38.99
N ALA A 24 27.78 -18.84 -39.68
CA ALA A 24 26.77 -19.77 -40.16
C ALA A 24 27.31 -20.59 -41.36
N PRO A 25 26.82 -21.83 -41.52
CA PRO A 25 26.53 -22.36 -42.84
C PRO A 25 25.08 -22.84 -42.96
N ARG A 26 24.50 -22.61 -44.15
CA ARG A 26 23.30 -23.29 -44.64
C ARG A 26 23.64 -24.77 -44.90
N ILE A 27 22.64 -25.66 -44.74
CA ILE A 27 22.13 -26.64 -45.72
C ILE A 27 21.55 -27.90 -45.02
N GLU A 28 20.39 -28.31 -45.55
CA GLU A 28 19.73 -29.63 -45.58
C GLU A 28 18.87 -30.18 -44.42
N THR A 29 17.60 -30.29 -44.79
CA THR A 29 16.55 -31.22 -44.39
C THR A 29 17.02 -32.63 -43.99
N THR A 30 16.46 -33.17 -42.90
CA THR A 30 15.86 -34.52 -42.89
C THR A 30 14.94 -34.70 -41.68
N ASN A 31 13.77 -35.30 -41.93
CA ASN A 31 12.82 -35.80 -40.96
C ASN A 31 13.44 -36.82 -40.01
N ASN A 32 13.02 -36.85 -38.74
CA ASN A 32 12.45 -38.04 -38.08
C ASN A 32 12.02 -37.74 -36.64
N GLY A 33 10.85 -38.28 -36.27
CA GLY A 33 10.12 -37.96 -35.05
C GLY A 33 10.46 -38.82 -33.82
N MET A 34 10.15 -38.24 -32.65
CA MET A 34 9.67 -38.84 -31.39
C MET A 34 9.79 -37.76 -30.30
N PRO A 35 8.73 -37.41 -29.55
CA PRO A 35 8.83 -36.41 -28.50
C PRO A 35 9.36 -37.06 -27.22
N SER A 36 10.57 -36.65 -26.81
CA SER A 36 11.12 -36.95 -25.48
C SER A 36 10.84 -35.78 -24.54
N VAL A 37 10.26 -36.12 -23.40
CA VAL A 37 10.03 -35.23 -22.26
C VAL A 37 11.38 -34.94 -21.61
N VAL A 38 11.91 -33.72 -21.81
CA VAL A 38 12.93 -33.15 -20.93
C VAL A 38 12.62 -31.67 -20.70
N ARG A 39 12.60 -31.35 -19.41
CA ARG A 39 12.49 -30.04 -18.74
C ARG A 39 13.29 -28.93 -19.43
N ASN A 40 12.64 -27.80 -19.68
CA ASN A 40 13.27 -26.50 -19.57
C ASN A 40 12.94 -25.93 -18.18
N LYS A 41 13.97 -25.90 -17.33
CA LYS A 41 14.13 -24.93 -16.25
C LYS A 41 14.70 -23.65 -16.88
N GLU A 42 14.38 -22.53 -16.26
CA GLU A 42 14.82 -21.15 -16.54
C GLU A 42 13.77 -20.29 -17.27
N GLU A 43 13.59 -19.09 -16.72
CA GLU A 43 12.63 -18.03 -17.05
C GLU A 43 11.26 -18.06 -16.32
N ARG A 44 11.29 -17.72 -15.02
CA ARG A 44 10.30 -16.87 -14.33
C ARG A 44 10.78 -16.54 -12.92
N GLU A 45 11.85 -15.76 -12.84
CA GLU A 45 11.99 -14.77 -11.78
C GLU A 45 11.63 -13.41 -12.41
N ASP A 46 11.19 -12.46 -11.58
CA ASP A 46 10.74 -11.10 -11.93
C ASP A 46 9.25 -10.95 -12.35
N MET A 47 8.35 -10.97 -11.36
CA MET A 47 7.05 -10.26 -11.48
C MET A 47 6.41 -9.95 -10.12
N TRP A 48 7.18 -9.45 -9.16
CA TRP A 48 6.63 -8.72 -8.01
C TRP A 48 7.36 -7.39 -7.87
N MET A 49 6.66 -6.32 -8.24
CA MET A 49 6.94 -4.93 -7.83
C MET A 49 8.27 -4.35 -8.32
N ASN A 50 8.34 -4.00 -9.60
CA ASN A 50 9.19 -2.92 -10.10
C ASN A 50 8.41 -2.14 -11.15
N GLU A 51 7.52 -1.26 -10.72
CA GLU A 51 7.07 -0.10 -11.51
C GLU A 51 6.16 0.78 -10.64
N ILE A 52 6.80 1.63 -9.82
CA ILE A 52 6.16 2.86 -9.32
C ILE A 52 7.23 3.94 -9.36
N ASP A 53 7.47 4.47 -10.55
CA ASP A 53 7.97 5.84 -10.73
C ASP A 53 7.35 6.41 -12.02
N GLY A 54 6.57 7.49 -11.86
CA GLY A 54 6.21 8.39 -12.97
C GLY A 54 4.77 8.29 -13.49
N ASN A 55 3.95 9.28 -13.11
CA ASN A 55 2.80 9.84 -13.82
C ASN A 55 2.14 9.04 -14.95
N SER A 56 0.92 8.55 -14.73
CA SER A 56 -0.32 9.09 -15.34
C SER A 56 -1.47 8.11 -15.10
N ILE A 57 -2.59 8.64 -14.60
CA ILE A 57 -3.85 7.94 -14.43
C ILE A 57 -4.49 7.80 -15.82
N SER A 58 -4.79 6.57 -16.23
CA SER A 58 -5.99 6.28 -17.02
C SER A 58 -6.67 5.07 -16.41
N SER A 59 -7.92 5.28 -16.06
CA SER A 59 -8.93 4.32 -15.65
C SER A 59 -9.15 3.24 -16.70
N GLU A 60 -9.63 2.09 -16.22
CA GLU A 60 -9.96 0.85 -16.93
C GLU A 60 -8.81 -0.17 -16.88
N ASP A 61 -9.15 -1.40 -16.50
CA ASP A 61 -8.28 -2.56 -16.27
C ASP A 61 -7.61 -2.69 -14.89
N SER A 62 -8.43 -2.80 -13.83
CA SER A 62 -7.95 -3.32 -12.53
C SER A 62 -9.01 -4.13 -11.77
N SER A 63 -9.56 -5.17 -12.38
CA SER A 63 -10.32 -6.21 -11.67
C SER A 63 -9.62 -7.57 -11.58
N ASP A 64 -8.47 -7.78 -12.23
CA ASP A 64 -7.72 -9.03 -12.17
C ASP A 64 -6.55 -8.93 -11.19
N SER A 65 -6.88 -8.85 -9.89
CA SER A 65 -5.88 -8.93 -8.82
C SER A 65 -5.79 -10.35 -8.27
N VAL A 66 -4.69 -11.01 -8.65
CA VAL A 66 -3.93 -12.01 -7.89
C VAL A 66 -4.78 -13.02 -7.10
N ILE A 67 -5.53 -13.82 -7.84
CA ILE A 67 -5.83 -15.18 -7.42
C ILE A 67 -4.88 -16.04 -8.26
N CYS A 68 -3.94 -16.75 -7.62
CA CYS A 68 -3.59 -18.05 -8.17
C CYS A 68 -4.88 -18.85 -8.05
N HIS A 69 -5.78 -18.69 -9.02
CA HIS A 69 -6.65 -19.77 -9.36
C HIS A 69 -5.65 -20.82 -9.84
N MET A 70 -5.24 -21.70 -8.92
CA MET A 70 -5.30 -23.09 -9.30
C MET A 70 -6.78 -23.28 -9.63
N GLN A 71 -7.14 -22.96 -10.88
CA GLN A 71 -8.34 -23.43 -11.53
C GLN A 71 -8.13 -24.94 -11.54
N VAL A 72 -8.32 -25.57 -10.37
CA VAL A 72 -9.07 -26.80 -10.35
C VAL A 72 -10.36 -26.36 -11.02
N ALA A 73 -10.50 -26.74 -12.29
CA ALA A 73 -11.72 -26.50 -13.04
C ALA A 73 -12.91 -26.78 -12.12
N PRO A 74 -14.04 -26.06 -12.22
CA PRO A 74 -15.24 -26.49 -11.51
C PRO A 74 -15.41 -27.97 -11.81
N MET A 75 -15.19 -28.82 -10.79
CA MET A 75 -15.04 -30.26 -10.99
C MET A 75 -16.44 -30.78 -11.32
N THR A 76 -16.79 -30.70 -12.59
CA THR A 76 -17.90 -31.42 -13.20
C THR A 76 -17.62 -32.91 -12.97
N GLN A 77 -18.68 -33.69 -12.77
CA GLN A 77 -18.57 -35.14 -12.51
C GLN A 77 -17.49 -35.77 -13.41
N GLU A 78 -16.31 -36.05 -12.85
CA GLU A 78 -15.21 -36.66 -13.59
C GLU A 78 -15.52 -38.15 -13.67
N GLN A 79 -16.25 -38.51 -14.72
CA GLN A 79 -16.31 -39.89 -15.16
C GLN A 79 -14.98 -40.28 -15.79
N PRO A 80 -14.57 -41.56 -15.71
CA PRO A 80 -13.39 -42.05 -16.41
C PRO A 80 -13.41 -41.65 -17.88
N TRP A 81 -14.58 -41.73 -18.53
CA TRP A 81 -14.75 -41.39 -19.94
C TRP A 81 -15.94 -40.46 -20.12
N SER A 82 -15.86 -39.54 -21.08
CA SER A 82 -17.03 -38.77 -21.49
C SER A 82 -17.95 -39.62 -22.36
N ARG A 83 -19.24 -39.30 -22.41
CA ARG A 83 -20.20 -39.95 -23.29
C ARG A 83 -19.75 -39.90 -24.76
N GLU A 84 -19.22 -38.77 -25.18
CA GLU A 84 -18.71 -38.54 -26.55
C GLU A 84 -17.45 -39.37 -26.84
N GLU A 85 -16.54 -39.51 -25.86
CA GLU A 85 -15.36 -40.39 -26.00
C GLU A 85 -15.75 -41.86 -26.14
N VAL A 86 -16.81 -42.30 -25.45
CA VAL A 86 -17.32 -43.67 -25.56
C VAL A 86 -18.06 -43.87 -26.89
N GLU A 87 -19.01 -43.00 -27.20
CA GLU A 87 -19.79 -43.11 -28.44
C GLU A 87 -18.90 -42.97 -29.67
N GLY A 88 -17.93 -42.04 -29.67
CA GLY A 88 -16.94 -41.90 -30.74
C GLY A 88 -16.03 -43.13 -30.91
N ALA A 89 -15.60 -43.76 -29.81
CA ALA A 89 -14.82 -45.00 -29.89
C ALA A 89 -15.64 -46.16 -30.47
N LEU A 90 -16.92 -46.26 -30.08
CA LEU A 90 -17.85 -47.29 -30.55
C LEU A 90 -18.25 -47.10 -32.02
N LEU A 91 -18.48 -45.85 -32.46
CA LEU A 91 -18.82 -45.53 -33.86
C LEU A 91 -17.65 -45.79 -34.82
N ASN A 92 -16.41 -45.66 -34.33
CA ASN A 92 -15.18 -45.93 -35.09
C ASN A 92 -14.82 -47.42 -35.19
N LEU A 93 -15.66 -48.32 -34.66
CA LEU A 93 -15.53 -49.76 -34.87
C LEU A 93 -16.13 -50.16 -36.23
N PRO A 94 -15.65 -51.25 -36.87
CA PRO A 94 -16.25 -51.76 -38.10
C PRO A 94 -17.74 -52.11 -37.87
N GLY A 95 -18.61 -51.51 -38.68
CA GLY A 95 -20.08 -51.64 -38.57
C GLY A 95 -20.71 -50.79 -37.46
N GLY A 96 -19.92 -49.92 -36.79
CA GLY A 96 -20.33 -49.19 -35.59
C GLY A 96 -21.51 -48.24 -35.79
N GLU A 97 -21.51 -47.43 -36.86
CA GLU A 97 -22.60 -46.46 -37.14
C GLU A 97 -23.96 -47.13 -37.38
N ALA A 98 -23.96 -48.18 -38.21
CA ALA A 98 -25.17 -48.96 -38.50
C ALA A 98 -25.65 -49.73 -37.26
N ALA A 99 -24.73 -50.32 -36.49
CA ALA A 99 -25.05 -51.02 -35.26
C ALA A 99 -25.61 -50.07 -34.18
N PHE A 100 -25.02 -48.89 -34.01
CA PHE A 100 -25.46 -47.90 -33.02
C PHE A 100 -26.85 -47.35 -33.33
N SER A 101 -27.08 -46.96 -34.58
CA SER A 101 -28.40 -46.49 -35.03
C SER A 101 -29.48 -47.58 -34.92
N LEU A 102 -29.17 -48.81 -35.34
CA LEU A 102 -30.10 -49.93 -35.21
C LEU A 102 -30.41 -50.23 -33.74
N ILE A 103 -29.39 -50.50 -32.92
CA ILE A 103 -29.58 -50.94 -31.53
C ILE A 103 -30.31 -49.86 -30.71
N SER A 104 -30.00 -48.59 -30.92
CA SER A 104 -30.72 -47.49 -30.26
C SER A 104 -32.22 -47.42 -30.61
N SER A 105 -32.61 -47.94 -31.78
CA SER A 105 -34.01 -48.00 -32.25
C SER A 105 -34.75 -49.29 -31.85
N LEU A 106 -34.07 -50.30 -31.33
CA LEU A 106 -34.67 -51.60 -30.98
C LEU A 106 -35.49 -51.51 -29.70
N GLN A 107 -36.82 -51.52 -29.84
CA GLN A 107 -37.78 -51.61 -28.73
C GLN A 107 -38.99 -52.48 -29.11
N GLY A 108 -39.59 -53.17 -28.13
CA GLY A 108 -40.84 -53.93 -28.29
C GLY A 108 -40.77 -55.02 -29.38
N ASP A 109 -41.78 -55.08 -30.25
CA ASP A 109 -41.92 -56.10 -31.30
C ASP A 109 -40.73 -56.15 -32.27
N ALA A 110 -40.06 -55.01 -32.50
CA ALA A 110 -38.87 -54.93 -33.34
C ALA A 110 -37.68 -55.66 -32.69
N LEU A 111 -37.53 -55.59 -31.37
CA LEU A 111 -36.49 -56.32 -30.64
C LEU A 111 -36.75 -57.84 -30.73
N GLN A 112 -37.99 -58.26 -30.52
CA GLN A 112 -38.36 -59.68 -30.58
C GLN A 112 -38.12 -60.26 -31.98
N LYS A 113 -38.55 -59.54 -33.03
CA LYS A 113 -38.38 -59.96 -34.42
C LYS A 113 -36.91 -60.07 -34.82
N THR A 114 -36.08 -59.11 -34.40
CA THR A 114 -34.64 -59.13 -34.69
C THR A 114 -33.90 -60.24 -33.92
N LEU A 115 -34.34 -60.55 -32.71
CA LEU A 115 -33.85 -61.70 -31.94
C LEU A 115 -34.28 -63.04 -32.56
N GLU A 116 -35.52 -63.17 -33.04
CA GLU A 116 -35.99 -64.37 -33.76
C GLU A 116 -35.22 -64.60 -35.06
N GLU A 117 -35.02 -63.52 -35.85
CA GLU A 117 -34.17 -63.55 -37.05
C GLU A 117 -32.73 -63.98 -36.70
N PHE A 118 -32.14 -63.41 -35.65
CA PHE A 118 -30.79 -63.77 -35.22
C PHE A 118 -30.67 -65.21 -34.67
N GLN A 119 -31.67 -65.68 -33.94
CA GLN A 119 -31.70 -67.05 -33.41
C GLN A 119 -31.81 -68.09 -34.52
N SER A 120 -32.55 -67.77 -35.60
CA SER A 120 -32.77 -68.65 -36.76
C SER A 120 -31.53 -68.89 -37.64
N LEU A 121 -30.49 -68.03 -37.55
CA LEU A 121 -29.24 -68.16 -38.29
C LEU A 121 -28.36 -69.31 -37.74
N THR A 122 -27.86 -70.15 -38.64
CA THR A 122 -27.10 -71.37 -38.31
C THR A 122 -25.61 -71.11 -38.08
N LEU A 123 -24.94 -72.01 -37.34
CA LEU A 123 -23.51 -71.92 -36.97
C LEU A 123 -22.55 -71.75 -38.17
N ASN A 124 -22.95 -72.20 -39.37
CA ASN A 124 -22.16 -72.09 -40.61
C ASN A 124 -22.29 -70.71 -41.27
N GLU A 125 -23.46 -70.06 -41.22
CA GLU A 125 -23.66 -68.70 -41.76
C GLU A 125 -22.92 -67.66 -40.91
N ILE A 126 -22.82 -67.90 -39.60
CA ILE A 126 -22.02 -67.09 -38.67
C ILE A 126 -20.52 -67.31 -38.90
N ALA A 127 -20.10 -68.50 -39.36
CA ALA A 127 -18.70 -68.84 -39.60
C ALA A 127 -18.08 -68.08 -40.79
N ASP A 128 -18.84 -67.82 -41.85
CA ASP A 128 -18.40 -66.96 -42.97
C ASP A 128 -18.23 -65.48 -42.54
N CYS A 129 -19.02 -65.03 -41.55
CA CYS A 129 -18.90 -63.69 -40.97
C CYS A 129 -17.73 -63.53 -39.99
N ARG A 130 -17.21 -64.63 -39.39
CA ARG A 130 -16.11 -64.61 -38.40
C ARG A 130 -14.76 -64.10 -38.93
N HIS A 131 -14.62 -63.88 -40.23
CA HIS A 131 -13.42 -63.31 -40.82
C HIS A 131 -13.27 -61.79 -40.60
N ARG A 132 -14.31 -61.10 -40.11
CA ARG A 132 -14.28 -59.67 -39.78
C ARG A 132 -13.96 -59.44 -38.30
N LYS A 133 -12.75 -59.79 -37.87
CA LYS A 133 -12.28 -59.48 -36.50
C LYS A 133 -12.08 -57.98 -36.31
N ILE A 134 -12.28 -57.47 -35.09
CA ILE A 134 -11.98 -56.08 -34.70
C ILE A 134 -10.52 -55.66 -35.02
N SER A 135 -9.61 -56.61 -35.25
CA SER A 135 -8.20 -56.35 -35.56
C SER A 135 -7.97 -55.83 -36.99
N LEU A 136 -8.06 -54.51 -37.18
CA LEU A 136 -7.41 -53.83 -38.30
C LEU A 136 -5.87 -53.94 -38.16
N PRO A 137 -5.10 -54.20 -39.23
CA PRO A 137 -3.66 -54.35 -39.16
C PRO A 137 -2.99 -53.08 -38.60
N THR A 138 -2.14 -53.26 -37.59
CA THR A 138 -1.41 -52.20 -36.85
C THR A 138 -0.51 -51.31 -37.70
N PHE A 139 -0.28 -51.65 -38.97
CA PHE A 139 0.61 -50.95 -39.90
C PHE A 139 -0.11 -50.12 -40.98
N ALA A 140 -1.44 -50.01 -40.97
CA ALA A 140 -2.17 -49.21 -41.94
C ALA A 140 -2.11 -47.70 -41.61
N ASN A 141 -1.56 -46.88 -42.51
CA ASN A 141 -1.65 -45.42 -42.42
C ASN A 141 -3.12 -44.97 -42.27
N GLY A 142 -3.38 -43.86 -41.55
CA GLY A 142 -4.73 -43.41 -41.19
C GLY A 142 -5.73 -43.31 -42.34
N PHE A 143 -5.25 -43.10 -43.58
CA PHE A 143 -6.07 -43.10 -44.80
C PHE A 143 -6.63 -44.49 -45.17
N MET A 144 -5.82 -45.55 -45.08
CA MET A 144 -6.29 -46.92 -45.37
C MET A 144 -7.28 -47.42 -44.31
N ARG A 145 -7.05 -47.07 -43.03
CA ARG A 145 -7.96 -47.41 -41.94
C ARG A 145 -9.34 -46.81 -42.16
N LYS A 146 -9.40 -45.54 -42.58
CA LYS A 146 -10.65 -44.86 -42.90
C LYS A 146 -11.39 -45.50 -44.09
N ALA A 147 -10.69 -45.79 -45.19
CA ALA A 147 -11.30 -46.44 -46.35
C ALA A 147 -11.86 -47.84 -46.05
N LEU A 148 -11.18 -48.63 -45.20
CA LEU A 148 -11.66 -49.93 -44.72
C LEU A 148 -12.91 -49.79 -43.84
N LEU A 149 -12.92 -48.81 -42.92
CA LEU A 149 -14.08 -48.51 -42.08
C LEU A 149 -15.27 -48.06 -42.92
N ASP A 150 -15.07 -47.21 -43.92
CA ASP A 150 -16.13 -46.73 -44.82
C ASP A 150 -16.74 -47.90 -45.62
N SER A 151 -15.91 -48.85 -46.07
CA SER A 151 -16.36 -50.07 -46.77
C SER A 151 -17.15 -51.01 -45.86
N GLU A 152 -16.67 -51.24 -44.63
CA GLU A 152 -17.35 -52.09 -43.64
C GLU A 152 -18.67 -51.46 -43.17
N ASN A 153 -18.70 -50.15 -42.94
CA ASN A 153 -19.91 -49.41 -42.57
C ASN A 153 -20.92 -49.40 -43.71
N GLY A 154 -20.48 -49.28 -44.98
CA GLY A 154 -21.35 -49.42 -46.15
C GLY A 154 -21.98 -50.81 -46.26
N ALA A 155 -21.21 -51.87 -45.97
CA ALA A 155 -21.72 -53.24 -45.92
C ALA A 155 -22.71 -53.44 -44.76
N ALA A 156 -22.46 -52.81 -43.60
CA ALA A 156 -23.34 -52.89 -42.44
C ALA A 156 -24.68 -52.18 -42.68
N ALA A 157 -24.67 -51.03 -43.34
CA ALA A 157 -25.88 -50.28 -43.68
C ALA A 157 -26.81 -51.04 -44.65
N ALA A 158 -26.28 -51.98 -45.43
CA ALA A 158 -27.05 -52.80 -46.38
C ALA A 158 -27.56 -54.14 -45.78
N ALA A 159 -27.13 -54.50 -44.57
CA ALA A 159 -27.49 -55.77 -43.93
C ALA A 159 -28.86 -55.70 -43.23
N SER A 160 -29.58 -56.83 -43.16
CA SER A 160 -30.78 -56.91 -42.30
C SER A 160 -30.38 -56.85 -40.81
N PRO A 161 -31.29 -56.44 -39.90
CA PRO A 161 -30.98 -56.35 -38.48
C PRO A 161 -30.41 -57.64 -37.86
N GLY A 162 -30.97 -58.80 -38.21
CA GLY A 162 -30.44 -60.11 -37.80
C GLY A 162 -29.07 -60.44 -38.41
N GLN A 163 -28.83 -60.05 -39.67
CA GLN A 163 -27.54 -60.21 -40.34
C GLN A 163 -26.46 -59.27 -39.76
N LEU A 164 -26.84 -58.08 -39.28
CA LEU A 164 -25.92 -57.14 -38.66
C LEU A 164 -25.40 -57.67 -37.32
N LEU A 165 -26.29 -58.26 -36.49
CA LEU A 165 -25.91 -58.94 -35.24
C LEU A 165 -24.99 -60.15 -35.48
N ALA A 166 -25.19 -60.87 -36.59
CA ALA A 166 -24.34 -62.01 -36.97
C ALA A 166 -23.02 -61.59 -37.66
N GLY A 167 -23.03 -60.46 -38.38
CA GLY A 167 -21.92 -59.95 -39.18
C GLY A 167 -20.84 -59.25 -38.37
N TRP A 168 -21.24 -58.45 -37.37
CA TRP A 168 -20.33 -57.73 -36.46
C TRP A 168 -20.67 -58.02 -34.99
N PRO A 169 -20.55 -59.28 -34.54
CA PRO A 169 -21.01 -59.72 -33.22
C PRO A 169 -20.29 -59.02 -32.07
N GLU A 170 -18.98 -58.77 -32.22
CA GLU A 170 -18.16 -58.13 -31.18
C GLU A 170 -18.49 -56.64 -31.01
N THR A 171 -18.69 -55.91 -32.13
CA THR A 171 -19.13 -54.50 -32.14
C THR A 171 -20.54 -54.36 -31.56
N CYS A 172 -21.46 -55.25 -31.96
CA CYS A 172 -22.83 -55.24 -31.46
C CYS A 172 -22.91 -55.53 -29.96
N LEU A 173 -22.05 -56.42 -29.43
CA LEU A 173 -21.95 -56.71 -28.01
C LEU A 173 -21.52 -55.47 -27.20
N LEU A 174 -20.52 -54.72 -27.68
CA LEU A 174 -20.05 -53.50 -27.02
C LEU A 174 -21.12 -52.39 -27.02
N ILE A 175 -21.74 -52.13 -28.17
CA ILE A 175 -22.78 -51.10 -28.33
C ILE A 175 -24.03 -51.44 -27.51
N SER A 176 -24.51 -52.69 -27.57
CA SER A 176 -25.65 -53.13 -26.76
C SER A 176 -25.36 -53.07 -25.25
N SER A 177 -24.10 -53.27 -24.86
CA SER A 177 -23.67 -53.12 -23.45
C SER A 177 -23.63 -51.67 -22.98
N TRP A 178 -23.24 -50.73 -23.84
CA TRP A 178 -23.30 -49.28 -23.56
C TRP A 178 -24.73 -48.76 -23.46
N LEU A 179 -25.60 -49.19 -24.37
CA LEU A 179 -27.01 -48.79 -24.43
C LEU A 179 -27.89 -49.51 -23.39
N GLY A 180 -27.39 -50.59 -22.77
CA GLY A 180 -28.08 -51.30 -21.68
C GLY A 180 -29.10 -52.36 -22.14
N HIS A 181 -29.04 -52.84 -23.38
CA HIS A 181 -29.97 -53.85 -23.92
C HIS A 181 -29.62 -55.28 -23.45
N VAL A 182 -30.18 -55.67 -22.31
CA VAL A 182 -29.91 -56.98 -21.66
C VAL A 182 -30.24 -58.18 -22.56
N GLU A 183 -31.34 -58.13 -23.31
CA GLU A 183 -31.82 -59.28 -24.12
C GLU A 183 -30.94 -59.54 -25.35
N VAL A 184 -30.48 -58.48 -26.00
CA VAL A 184 -29.53 -58.58 -27.13
C VAL A 184 -28.20 -59.16 -26.65
N VAL A 185 -27.70 -58.68 -25.51
CA VAL A 185 -26.45 -59.20 -24.93
C VAL A 185 -26.57 -60.67 -24.58
N LYS A 186 -27.67 -61.11 -23.95
CA LYS A 186 -27.93 -62.54 -23.67
C LYS A 186 -27.87 -63.39 -24.93
N ALA A 187 -28.63 -63.01 -25.96
CA ALA A 187 -28.66 -63.76 -27.22
C ALA A 187 -27.29 -63.86 -27.89
N LEU A 188 -26.49 -62.79 -27.83
CA LEU A 188 -25.11 -62.77 -28.35
C LEU A 188 -24.19 -63.70 -27.53
N LEU A 189 -24.29 -63.69 -26.21
CA LEU A 189 -23.46 -64.53 -25.34
C LEU A 189 -23.82 -66.03 -25.44
N ASP A 190 -25.10 -66.36 -25.57
CA ASP A 190 -25.58 -67.75 -25.75
C ASP A 190 -25.04 -68.39 -27.05
N LYS A 191 -24.75 -67.58 -28.08
CA LYS A 191 -24.12 -68.03 -29.33
C LYS A 191 -22.58 -68.15 -29.23
N GLY A 192 -22.00 -67.94 -28.05
CA GLY A 192 -20.58 -68.18 -27.77
C GLY A 192 -19.64 -67.04 -28.16
N ILE A 193 -20.13 -65.80 -28.23
CA ILE A 193 -19.30 -64.62 -28.47
C ILE A 193 -18.42 -64.37 -27.24
N PRO A 194 -17.10 -64.08 -27.41
CA PRO A 194 -16.21 -63.87 -26.28
C PRO A 194 -16.63 -62.64 -25.46
N VAL A 195 -16.84 -62.82 -24.15
CA VAL A 195 -17.18 -61.72 -23.22
C VAL A 195 -16.00 -60.75 -23.03
N SER A 196 -14.79 -61.17 -23.42
CA SER A 196 -13.55 -60.39 -23.34
C SER A 196 -13.30 -59.48 -24.54
N THR A 197 -14.30 -59.22 -25.38
CA THR A 197 -14.18 -58.26 -26.49
C THR A 197 -13.77 -56.88 -25.98
N ARG A 198 -13.06 -56.13 -26.81
CA ARG A 198 -12.52 -54.82 -26.43
C ARG A 198 -12.74 -53.82 -27.56
N ASP A 199 -13.05 -52.58 -27.19
CA ASP A 199 -13.00 -51.46 -28.12
C ASP A 199 -11.55 -51.00 -28.39
N ILE A 200 -11.40 -49.92 -29.14
CA ILE A 200 -10.11 -49.35 -29.55
C ILE A 200 -9.27 -48.89 -28.35
N ASP A 201 -9.92 -48.54 -27.23
CA ASP A 201 -9.27 -48.08 -26.01
C ASP A 201 -9.10 -49.19 -24.96
N GLY A 202 -9.47 -50.42 -25.32
CA GLY A 202 -9.33 -51.61 -24.48
C GLY A 202 -10.50 -51.83 -23.51
N ARG A 203 -11.62 -51.13 -23.64
CA ARG A 203 -12.79 -51.22 -22.75
C ARG A 203 -13.59 -52.48 -23.07
N THR A 204 -13.96 -53.24 -22.05
CA THR A 204 -14.75 -54.47 -22.18
C THR A 204 -16.25 -54.21 -22.10
N PRO A 205 -17.13 -55.16 -22.50
CA PRO A 205 -18.57 -55.05 -22.26
C PRO A 205 -18.93 -54.73 -20.81
N LEU A 206 -18.15 -55.27 -19.85
CA LEU A 206 -18.34 -55.04 -18.42
C LEU A 206 -18.03 -53.60 -18.00
N HIS A 207 -17.02 -52.98 -18.62
CA HIS A 207 -16.70 -51.55 -18.43
C HIS A 207 -17.86 -50.65 -18.88
N LEU A 208 -18.40 -50.91 -20.07
CA LEU A 208 -19.50 -50.15 -20.66
C LEU A 208 -20.81 -50.34 -19.86
N ALA A 209 -21.10 -51.58 -19.46
CA ALA A 209 -22.26 -51.89 -18.61
C ALA A 209 -22.18 -51.22 -17.23
N ALA A 210 -20.98 -51.11 -16.66
CA ALA A 210 -20.76 -50.41 -15.39
C ALA A 210 -20.97 -48.90 -15.52
N CYS A 211 -20.52 -48.27 -16.61
CA CYS A 211 -20.83 -46.87 -16.92
C CYS A 211 -22.32 -46.62 -17.17
N ALA A 212 -23.01 -47.55 -17.83
CA ALA A 212 -24.46 -47.48 -18.07
C ALA A 212 -25.30 -47.74 -16.81
N ALA A 213 -24.68 -48.08 -15.67
CA ALA A 213 -25.32 -48.41 -14.40
C ALA A 213 -26.37 -49.55 -14.47
N CYS A 214 -26.26 -50.45 -15.45
CA CYS A 214 -27.24 -51.54 -15.64
C CYS A 214 -26.84 -52.81 -14.87
N VAL A 215 -27.39 -52.98 -13.66
CA VAL A 215 -27.07 -54.11 -12.77
C VAL A 215 -27.37 -55.47 -13.39
N LYS A 216 -28.52 -55.61 -14.05
CA LYS A 216 -28.96 -56.86 -14.69
C LYS A 216 -28.00 -57.30 -15.80
N LEU A 217 -27.47 -56.34 -16.55
CA LEU A 217 -26.51 -56.58 -17.60
C LEU A 217 -25.15 -57.01 -17.01
N VAL A 218 -24.71 -56.33 -15.94
CA VAL A 218 -23.48 -56.67 -15.21
C VAL A 218 -23.56 -58.08 -14.64
N GLU A 219 -24.67 -58.46 -14.01
CA GLU A 219 -24.89 -59.82 -13.50
C GLU A 219 -24.80 -60.88 -14.61
N GLU A 220 -25.38 -60.59 -15.78
CA GLU A 220 -25.37 -61.53 -16.90
C GLU A 220 -23.98 -61.71 -17.51
N LEU A 221 -23.27 -60.60 -17.73
CA LEU A 221 -21.88 -60.63 -18.21
C LEU A 221 -20.97 -61.42 -17.25
N LEU A 222 -21.15 -61.25 -15.94
CA LEU A 222 -20.39 -61.97 -14.92
C LEU A 222 -20.72 -63.47 -14.90
N LYS A 223 -21.98 -63.88 -15.12
CA LYS A 223 -22.35 -65.32 -15.25
C LYS A 223 -21.64 -65.99 -16.42
N HIS A 224 -21.47 -65.29 -17.54
CA HIS A 224 -20.76 -65.80 -18.72
C HIS A 224 -19.22 -65.67 -18.59
N GLY A 225 -18.69 -65.32 -17.42
CA GLY A 225 -17.25 -65.34 -17.13
C GLY A 225 -16.53 -64.02 -17.43
N ALA A 226 -17.22 -62.88 -17.47
CA ALA A 226 -16.54 -61.58 -17.53
C ALA A 226 -15.59 -61.39 -16.34
N ASN A 227 -14.35 -60.98 -16.61
CA ASN A 227 -13.37 -60.70 -15.57
C ASN A 227 -13.53 -59.28 -15.01
N PRO A 228 -13.89 -59.09 -13.72
CA PRO A 228 -14.06 -57.76 -13.12
C PRO A 228 -12.74 -57.04 -12.81
N ARG A 229 -11.59 -57.70 -13.01
CA ARG A 229 -10.24 -57.15 -12.76
C ARG A 229 -9.54 -56.67 -14.03
N GLU A 230 -10.20 -56.71 -15.18
CA GLU A 230 -9.63 -56.19 -16.41
C GLU A 230 -9.43 -54.69 -16.35
N TRP A 231 -8.33 -54.24 -16.93
CA TRP A 231 -7.98 -52.83 -17.05
C TRP A 231 -8.17 -52.39 -18.50
N ASP A 232 -8.69 -51.19 -18.71
CA ASP A 232 -8.63 -50.54 -20.02
C ASP A 232 -7.17 -50.19 -20.38
N LEU A 233 -6.90 -50.00 -21.68
CA LEU A 233 -5.56 -49.68 -22.17
C LEU A 233 -5.26 -48.18 -22.05
N GLY A 234 -6.30 -47.35 -22.12
CA GLY A 234 -6.20 -45.89 -22.09
C GLY A 234 -5.95 -45.33 -20.70
N LYS A 235 -6.98 -45.33 -19.83
CA LYS A 235 -6.97 -44.57 -18.57
C LYS A 235 -6.60 -45.40 -17.34
N LYS A 236 -6.30 -46.70 -17.53
CA LYS A 236 -6.03 -47.69 -16.48
C LYS A 236 -7.15 -47.74 -15.45
N CYS A 237 -8.38 -47.85 -15.91
CA CYS A 237 -9.58 -48.03 -15.09
C CYS A 237 -10.09 -49.47 -15.17
N THR A 238 -10.67 -49.95 -14.08
CA THR A 238 -11.42 -51.22 -14.02
C THR A 238 -12.93 -50.95 -14.04
N PRO A 239 -13.80 -51.94 -14.26
CA PRO A 239 -15.25 -51.74 -14.22
C PRO A 239 -15.74 -51.18 -12.87
N LEU A 240 -15.02 -51.46 -11.79
CA LEU A 240 -15.34 -50.91 -10.46
C LEU A 240 -15.09 -49.39 -10.38
N HIS A 241 -14.08 -48.86 -11.07
CA HIS A 241 -13.86 -47.41 -11.16
C HIS A 241 -15.04 -46.72 -11.85
N CYS A 242 -15.53 -47.30 -12.95
CA CYS A 242 -16.70 -46.81 -13.68
C CYS A 242 -17.96 -46.81 -12.81
N ALA A 243 -18.24 -47.92 -12.13
CA ALA A 243 -19.39 -48.04 -11.24
C ALA A 243 -19.33 -47.04 -10.06
N ALA A 244 -18.13 -46.84 -9.51
CA ALA A 244 -17.88 -45.88 -8.42
C ALA A 244 -18.03 -44.42 -8.86
N ALA A 245 -17.55 -44.07 -10.07
CA ALA A 245 -17.69 -42.73 -10.62
C ALA A 245 -19.15 -42.36 -10.94
N VAL A 246 -19.95 -43.32 -11.40
CA VAL A 246 -21.39 -43.12 -11.65
C VAL A 246 -22.18 -43.06 -10.33
N GLY A 247 -21.66 -43.66 -9.26
CA GLY A 247 -22.33 -43.73 -7.95
C GLY A 247 -23.41 -44.82 -7.86
N CYS A 248 -23.37 -45.85 -8.71
CA CYS A 248 -24.36 -46.93 -8.67
C CYS A 248 -24.00 -47.99 -7.62
N VAL A 249 -24.61 -47.85 -6.43
CA VAL A 249 -24.45 -48.74 -5.28
C VAL A 249 -24.68 -50.22 -5.62
N ALA A 250 -25.71 -50.54 -6.39
CA ALA A 250 -26.06 -51.91 -6.73
C ALA A 250 -25.00 -52.57 -7.62
N THR A 251 -24.49 -51.85 -8.62
CA THR A 251 -23.41 -52.32 -9.49
C THR A 251 -22.10 -52.51 -8.72
N VAL A 252 -21.76 -51.57 -7.83
CA VAL A 252 -20.59 -51.68 -6.94
C VAL A 252 -20.67 -52.94 -6.07
N LYS A 253 -21.81 -53.18 -5.41
CA LYS A 253 -22.03 -54.39 -4.59
C LYS A 253 -21.91 -55.68 -5.42
N CYS A 254 -22.45 -55.69 -6.65
CA CYS A 254 -22.39 -56.85 -7.53
C CYS A 254 -20.96 -57.18 -7.98
N LEU A 255 -20.19 -56.16 -8.37
CA LEU A 255 -18.79 -56.31 -8.78
C LEU A 255 -17.89 -56.76 -7.63
N ILE A 256 -18.05 -56.20 -6.42
CA ILE A 256 -17.29 -56.60 -5.23
C ILE A 256 -17.57 -58.07 -4.88
N LYS A 257 -18.85 -58.48 -4.86
CA LYS A 257 -19.23 -59.89 -4.62
C LYS A 257 -18.60 -60.86 -5.64
N SER A 258 -18.36 -60.38 -6.84
CA SER A 258 -17.80 -61.17 -7.95
C SER A 258 -16.26 -61.13 -8.00
N GLY A 259 -15.60 -60.59 -6.97
CA GLY A 259 -14.14 -60.61 -6.83
C GLY A 259 -13.41 -59.44 -7.46
N ALA A 260 -14.10 -58.33 -7.77
CA ALA A 260 -13.45 -57.09 -8.17
C ALA A 260 -12.42 -56.63 -7.12
N ASP A 261 -11.27 -56.15 -7.58
CA ASP A 261 -10.26 -55.59 -6.70
C ASP A 261 -10.66 -54.17 -6.27
N VAL A 262 -10.86 -53.99 -4.96
CA VAL A 262 -11.35 -52.75 -4.36
C VAL A 262 -10.26 -51.67 -4.35
N ASP A 263 -8.98 -52.09 -4.27
CA ASP A 263 -7.81 -51.21 -4.26
C ASP A 263 -7.13 -51.14 -5.63
N ALA A 264 -7.84 -51.51 -6.71
CA ALA A 264 -7.35 -51.35 -8.06
C ALA A 264 -6.91 -49.89 -8.29
N GLY A 265 -5.70 -49.67 -8.79
CA GLY A 265 -5.23 -48.31 -9.08
C GLY A 265 -4.82 -47.50 -7.85
N LEU A 266 -4.55 -48.14 -6.70
CA LEU A 266 -4.20 -47.46 -5.45
C LEU A 266 -3.06 -46.44 -5.60
N SER A 267 -2.08 -46.68 -6.46
CA SER A 267 -0.96 -45.75 -6.73
C SER A 267 -1.35 -44.50 -7.53
N GLY A 268 -2.52 -44.50 -8.17
CA GLY A 268 -3.08 -43.39 -8.95
C GLY A 268 -4.40 -42.93 -8.33
N ARG A 269 -5.50 -43.17 -9.05
CA ARG A 269 -6.86 -42.91 -8.57
C ARG A 269 -7.56 -44.26 -8.36
N SER A 270 -7.93 -44.57 -7.12
CA SER A 270 -8.69 -45.78 -6.77
C SER A 270 -10.19 -45.62 -7.04
N PRO A 271 -10.99 -46.70 -7.04
CA PRO A 271 -12.46 -46.60 -7.12
C PRO A 271 -13.03 -45.73 -6.00
N LEU A 272 -12.45 -45.81 -4.80
CA LEU A 272 -12.81 -44.95 -3.67
C LEU A 272 -12.57 -43.47 -3.97
N HIS A 273 -11.47 -43.13 -4.65
CA HIS A 273 -11.17 -41.76 -5.06
C HIS A 273 -12.25 -41.21 -6.02
N TYR A 274 -12.67 -42.00 -7.03
CA TYR A 274 -13.75 -41.59 -7.95
C TYR A 274 -15.12 -41.47 -7.27
N ALA A 275 -15.42 -42.34 -6.30
CA ALA A 275 -16.66 -42.24 -5.52
C ALA A 275 -16.70 -40.94 -4.70
N VAL A 276 -15.59 -40.56 -4.05
CA VAL A 276 -15.51 -39.31 -3.28
C VAL A 276 -15.59 -38.08 -4.19
N LEU A 277 -14.89 -38.12 -5.34
CA LEU A 277 -14.86 -37.05 -6.32
C LEU A 277 -16.25 -36.72 -6.88
N ASN A 278 -17.06 -37.74 -7.12
CA ASN A 278 -18.43 -37.60 -7.62
C ASN A 278 -19.48 -37.46 -6.49
N ASN A 279 -19.04 -37.30 -5.24
CA ASN A 279 -19.90 -37.21 -4.05
C ASN A 279 -20.88 -38.39 -3.87
N ALA A 280 -20.48 -39.60 -4.26
CA ALA A 280 -21.26 -40.81 -4.12
C ALA A 280 -21.08 -41.43 -2.71
N GLU A 281 -21.65 -40.76 -1.70
CA GLU A 281 -21.47 -41.08 -0.27
C GLU A 281 -21.76 -42.56 0.08
N ASP A 282 -22.84 -43.13 -0.47
CA ASP A 282 -23.22 -44.53 -0.23
C ASP A 282 -22.21 -45.51 -0.85
N CYS A 283 -21.64 -45.17 -2.01
CA CYS A 283 -20.59 -45.97 -2.64
C CYS A 283 -19.29 -45.90 -1.82
N VAL A 284 -18.96 -44.73 -1.26
CA VAL A 284 -17.83 -44.56 -0.34
C VAL A 284 -17.98 -45.47 0.87
N GLU A 285 -19.16 -45.51 1.50
CA GLU A 285 -19.42 -46.38 2.65
C GLU A 285 -19.24 -47.86 2.30
N ILE A 286 -19.80 -48.32 1.18
CA ILE A 286 -19.71 -49.73 0.75
C ILE A 286 -18.28 -50.12 0.41
N LEU A 287 -17.54 -49.27 -0.30
CA LEU A 287 -16.15 -49.54 -0.67
C LEU A 287 -15.29 -49.65 0.59
N LEU A 288 -15.47 -48.76 1.57
CA LEU A 288 -14.75 -48.80 2.85
C LEU A 288 -15.13 -50.05 3.68
N GLN A 289 -16.42 -50.43 3.71
CA GLN A 289 -16.87 -51.68 4.35
C GLN A 289 -16.29 -52.93 3.67
N ALA A 290 -16.04 -52.87 2.36
CA ALA A 290 -15.42 -53.94 1.58
C ALA A 290 -13.88 -54.00 1.75
N GLY A 291 -13.30 -53.12 2.57
CA GLY A 291 -11.86 -53.10 2.87
C GLY A 291 -11.03 -52.18 1.98
N ALA A 292 -11.63 -51.22 1.27
CA ALA A 292 -10.89 -50.21 0.51
C ALA A 292 -9.91 -49.44 1.40
N CYS A 293 -8.66 -49.32 0.96
CA CYS A 293 -7.65 -48.52 1.63
C CYS A 293 -7.98 -47.02 1.46
N PRO A 294 -8.19 -46.25 2.55
CA PRO A 294 -8.46 -44.82 2.44
C PRO A 294 -7.22 -43.98 2.12
N ASN A 295 -6.03 -44.58 2.18
CA ASN A 295 -4.74 -43.93 1.98
C ASN A 295 -4.03 -44.45 0.73
N ASN A 296 -3.33 -43.56 0.02
CA ASN A 296 -2.50 -43.93 -1.12
C ASN A 296 -1.06 -44.21 -0.64
N PRO A 297 -0.38 -45.28 -1.08
CA PRO A 297 0.99 -45.60 -0.67
C PRO A 297 2.06 -44.62 -1.17
N GLN A 298 1.76 -43.81 -2.20
CA GLN A 298 2.72 -42.84 -2.72
C GLN A 298 2.76 -41.55 -1.89
N VAL A 299 3.98 -41.00 -1.73
CA VAL A 299 4.18 -39.72 -1.05
C VAL A 299 3.82 -38.58 -2.00
N TYR A 300 3.17 -37.54 -1.47
CA TYR A 300 2.73 -36.35 -2.23
C TYR A 300 1.61 -36.55 -3.25
N THR A 301 0.95 -37.71 -3.24
CA THR A 301 -0.23 -37.96 -4.08
C THR A 301 -1.53 -37.51 -3.42
N GLU A 302 -2.51 -37.21 -4.26
CA GLU A 302 -3.86 -36.90 -3.82
C GLU A 302 -4.53 -38.13 -3.18
N THR A 303 -4.94 -37.98 -1.92
CA THR A 303 -5.72 -39.01 -1.22
C THR A 303 -7.20 -38.71 -1.32
N PRO A 304 -8.09 -39.71 -1.19
CA PRO A 304 -9.54 -39.48 -1.11
C PRO A 304 -9.92 -38.44 -0.05
N LEU A 305 -9.17 -38.36 1.06
CA LEU A 305 -9.40 -37.35 2.10
C LEU A 305 -9.09 -35.92 1.64
N HIS A 306 -8.07 -35.72 0.79
CA HIS A 306 -7.80 -34.41 0.20
C HIS A 306 -8.97 -33.95 -0.68
N VAL A 307 -9.50 -34.85 -1.51
CA VAL A 307 -10.65 -34.57 -2.40
C VAL A 307 -11.91 -34.27 -1.57
N ALA A 308 -12.18 -35.07 -0.54
CA ALA A 308 -13.32 -34.81 0.35
C ALA A 308 -13.22 -33.44 1.03
N ALA A 309 -12.01 -33.06 1.46
CA ALA A 309 -11.75 -31.76 2.08
C ALA A 309 -11.85 -30.59 1.10
N SER A 310 -11.34 -30.71 -0.12
CA SER A 310 -11.43 -29.66 -1.15
C SER A 310 -12.86 -29.45 -1.67
N LEU A 311 -13.68 -30.50 -1.67
CA LEU A 311 -15.11 -30.41 -2.03
C LEU A 311 -15.99 -29.97 -0.84
N GLY A 312 -15.44 -29.95 0.37
CA GLY A 312 -16.22 -29.69 1.59
C GLY A 312 -17.22 -30.80 1.95
N ASN A 313 -17.02 -32.03 1.45
CA ASN A 313 -17.92 -33.17 1.65
C ASN A 313 -17.81 -33.74 3.06
N VAL A 314 -18.68 -33.27 3.97
CA VAL A 314 -18.64 -33.61 5.40
C VAL A 314 -18.82 -35.11 5.65
N ARG A 315 -19.77 -35.76 4.96
CA ARG A 315 -20.07 -37.18 5.20
C ARG A 315 -18.96 -38.08 4.71
N SER A 316 -18.46 -37.86 3.49
CA SER A 316 -17.30 -38.58 2.95
C SER A 316 -16.07 -38.39 3.82
N THR A 317 -15.81 -37.16 4.31
CA THR A 317 -14.73 -36.89 5.27
C THR A 317 -14.90 -37.72 6.55
N LYS A 318 -16.11 -37.74 7.12
CA LYS A 318 -16.40 -38.52 8.34
C LYS A 318 -16.18 -40.03 8.13
N LEU A 319 -16.66 -40.58 7.03
CA LEU A 319 -16.51 -42.00 6.68
C LEU A 319 -15.04 -42.37 6.51
N LEU A 320 -14.28 -41.59 5.74
CA LEU A 320 -12.85 -41.81 5.53
C LEU A 320 -12.06 -41.78 6.85
N LEU A 321 -12.35 -40.81 7.73
CA LEU A 321 -11.70 -40.71 9.03
C LEU A 321 -12.03 -41.89 9.96
N SER A 322 -13.30 -42.36 9.97
CA SER A 322 -13.68 -43.54 10.77
C SER A 322 -13.00 -44.84 10.33
N HIS A 323 -12.54 -44.90 9.08
CA HIS A 323 -11.81 -46.05 8.52
C HIS A 323 -10.29 -45.85 8.48
N GLY A 324 -9.74 -44.86 9.18
CA GLY A 324 -8.29 -44.70 9.37
C GLY A 324 -7.57 -43.90 8.27
N ALA A 325 -8.27 -42.97 7.60
CA ALA A 325 -7.61 -42.03 6.70
C ALA A 325 -6.58 -41.15 7.44
N ASP A 326 -5.38 -41.00 6.87
CA ASP A 326 -4.30 -40.21 7.45
C ASP A 326 -4.49 -38.71 7.13
N VAL A 327 -4.61 -37.91 8.18
CA VAL A 327 -4.79 -36.45 8.14
C VAL A 327 -3.50 -35.67 7.91
N ARG A 328 -2.33 -36.32 7.98
CA ARG A 328 -1.00 -35.68 7.89
C ARG A 328 -0.38 -35.71 6.51
N VAL A 329 -0.98 -36.45 5.58
CA VAL A 329 -0.49 -36.54 4.19
C VAL A 329 -0.49 -35.15 3.56
N GLN A 330 0.56 -34.84 2.81
CA GLN A 330 0.70 -33.57 2.08
C GLN A 330 0.47 -33.82 0.60
N LEU A 331 -0.21 -32.91 -0.07
CA LEU A 331 -0.55 -32.95 -1.49
C LEU A 331 0.42 -32.10 -2.33
N GLY A 332 1.01 -32.73 -3.34
CA GLY A 332 1.67 -32.07 -4.47
C GLY A 332 2.80 -31.12 -4.12
N VAL A 333 3.10 -30.20 -5.06
CA VAL A 333 4.16 -29.18 -4.90
C VAL A 333 3.81 -28.18 -3.79
N ALA A 334 2.52 -27.91 -3.62
CA ALA A 334 2.02 -26.99 -2.61
C ALA A 334 2.23 -27.50 -1.17
N ARG A 335 2.44 -28.81 -0.97
CA ARG A 335 2.52 -29.48 0.34
C ARG A 335 1.30 -29.21 1.24
N SER A 336 0.12 -29.11 0.64
CA SER A 336 -1.13 -28.82 1.36
C SER A 336 -1.64 -30.09 2.05
N THR A 337 -2.02 -30.01 3.31
CA THR A 337 -2.71 -31.13 4.01
C THR A 337 -4.22 -31.06 3.76
N PRO A 338 -5.01 -32.10 4.09
CA PRO A 338 -6.47 -32.04 3.98
C PRO A 338 -7.06 -30.87 4.78
N LEU A 339 -6.46 -30.51 5.93
CA LEU A 339 -6.87 -29.36 6.73
C LEU A 339 -6.67 -28.02 5.99
N HIS A 340 -5.62 -27.91 5.18
CA HIS A 340 -5.41 -26.70 4.35
C HIS A 340 -6.52 -26.56 3.31
N LEU A 341 -6.88 -27.65 2.63
CA LEU A 341 -7.92 -27.65 1.60
C LEU A 341 -9.31 -27.37 2.19
N ALA A 342 -9.66 -27.97 3.33
CA ALA A 342 -10.92 -27.69 4.02
C ALA A 342 -11.03 -26.22 4.46
N ALA A 343 -9.90 -25.62 4.89
CA ALA A 343 -9.85 -24.22 5.28
C ALA A 343 -9.89 -23.26 4.07
N GLU A 344 -9.28 -23.63 2.95
CA GLU A 344 -9.32 -22.88 1.68
C GLU A 344 -10.73 -22.84 1.08
N GLU A 345 -11.48 -23.95 1.20
CA GLU A 345 -12.89 -24.02 0.79
C GLU A 345 -13.81 -23.28 1.77
N GLY A 346 -13.40 -23.10 3.04
CA GLY A 346 -14.25 -22.49 4.06
C GLY A 346 -15.23 -23.48 4.71
N SER A 347 -14.97 -24.80 4.63
CA SER A 347 -15.84 -25.82 5.23
C SER A 347 -15.54 -26.03 6.71
N ALA A 348 -16.33 -25.37 7.58
CA ALA A 348 -16.15 -25.39 9.04
C ALA A 348 -16.34 -26.79 9.64
N GLU A 349 -17.33 -27.55 9.16
CA GLU A 349 -17.60 -28.90 9.67
C GLU A 349 -16.50 -29.90 9.27
N CYS A 350 -16.00 -29.84 8.02
CA CYS A 350 -14.84 -30.65 7.63
C CYS A 350 -13.60 -30.29 8.45
N THR A 351 -13.38 -29.00 8.70
CA THR A 351 -12.28 -28.51 9.53
C THR A 351 -12.38 -29.08 10.96
N LYS A 352 -13.55 -29.06 11.59
CA LYS A 352 -13.78 -29.66 12.91
C LYS A 352 -13.52 -31.16 12.92
N LEU A 353 -14.00 -31.90 11.91
CA LEU A 353 -13.77 -33.35 11.81
C LEU A 353 -12.28 -33.68 11.69
N LEU A 354 -11.54 -32.95 10.85
CA LEU A 354 -10.10 -33.14 10.67
C LEU A 354 -9.31 -32.81 11.94
N LEU A 355 -9.67 -31.73 12.64
CA LEU A 355 -9.04 -31.36 13.91
C LEU A 355 -9.32 -32.41 15.00
N ASN A 356 -10.55 -32.92 15.10
CA ASN A 356 -10.92 -33.99 16.02
C ASN A 356 -10.21 -35.32 15.73
N ALA A 357 -9.92 -35.59 14.45
CA ALA A 357 -9.11 -36.73 14.02
C ALA A 357 -7.59 -36.51 14.20
N GLY A 358 -7.18 -35.42 14.84
CA GLY A 358 -5.79 -35.15 15.17
C GLY A 358 -5.00 -34.49 14.04
N ALA A 359 -5.61 -33.69 13.16
CA ALA A 359 -4.86 -32.87 12.21
C ALA A 359 -4.04 -31.77 12.94
N THR A 360 -2.80 -31.55 12.53
CA THR A 360 -1.98 -30.43 13.03
C THR A 360 -2.45 -29.12 12.43
N TRP A 361 -2.89 -28.21 13.29
CA TRP A 361 -3.25 -26.84 12.92
C TRP A 361 -2.04 -25.94 12.61
N ASP A 362 -0.83 -26.32 13.03
CA ASP A 362 0.43 -25.60 12.77
C ASP A 362 1.19 -26.09 11.55
N ALA A 363 0.65 -27.09 10.84
CA ALA A 363 1.22 -27.55 9.58
C ALA A 363 1.30 -26.36 8.61
N LYS A 364 2.45 -26.23 7.95
CA LYS A 364 2.70 -25.20 6.96
C LYS A 364 2.77 -25.81 5.56
N ASN A 365 2.12 -25.15 4.61
CA ASN A 365 2.28 -25.46 3.20
C ASN A 365 3.63 -24.91 2.66
N SER A 366 3.87 -25.09 1.35
CA SER A 366 5.09 -24.64 0.66
C SER A 366 5.35 -23.13 0.68
N ARG A 367 4.34 -22.31 1.00
CA ARG A 367 4.43 -20.84 1.16
C ARG A 367 4.52 -20.43 2.64
N GLY A 368 4.71 -21.40 3.53
CA GLY A 368 4.73 -21.18 4.97
C GLY A 368 3.36 -20.89 5.59
N GLN A 369 2.28 -20.96 4.81
CA GLN A 369 0.93 -20.63 5.26
C GLN A 369 0.35 -21.79 6.09
N THR A 370 -0.36 -21.44 7.16
CA THR A 370 -1.14 -22.38 7.97
C THR A 370 -2.59 -22.44 7.50
N ALA A 371 -3.35 -23.45 7.94
CA ALA A 371 -4.80 -23.53 7.68
C ALA A 371 -5.55 -22.23 8.07
N MET A 372 -5.09 -21.52 9.11
CA MET A 372 -5.68 -20.25 9.52
C MET A 372 -5.49 -19.12 8.50
N HIS A 373 -4.37 -19.10 7.77
CA HIS A 373 -4.18 -18.15 6.67
C HIS A 373 -5.16 -18.42 5.53
N LEU A 374 -5.37 -19.69 5.19
CA LEU A 374 -6.29 -20.09 4.12
C LEU A 374 -7.75 -19.82 4.50
N ALA A 375 -8.17 -20.11 5.73
CA ALA A 375 -9.49 -19.73 6.24
C ALA A 375 -9.74 -18.21 6.17
N ALA A 376 -8.72 -17.40 6.49
CA ALA A 376 -8.78 -15.95 6.36
C ALA A 376 -8.88 -15.48 4.90
N LEU A 377 -8.21 -16.16 3.95
CA LEU A 377 -8.32 -15.90 2.51
C LEU A 377 -9.66 -16.36 1.90
N ALA A 378 -10.23 -17.44 2.43
CA ALA A 378 -11.56 -17.97 2.08
C ALA A 378 -12.70 -17.08 2.63
N GLN A 379 -12.38 -16.23 3.60
CA GLN A 379 -13.32 -15.32 4.26
C GLN A 379 -14.44 -16.04 5.05
N SER A 380 -14.14 -17.22 5.61
CA SER A 380 -15.07 -17.96 6.46
C SER A 380 -14.75 -17.71 7.94
N VAL A 381 -15.72 -17.13 8.67
CA VAL A 381 -15.59 -16.86 10.11
C VAL A 381 -15.72 -18.16 10.89
N GLU A 382 -16.58 -19.07 10.43
CA GLU A 382 -16.91 -20.32 11.11
C GLU A 382 -15.73 -21.30 11.10
N THR A 383 -14.98 -21.39 9.99
CA THR A 383 -13.72 -22.17 9.95
C THR A 383 -12.65 -21.57 10.84
N LEU A 384 -12.57 -20.24 10.87
CA LEU A 384 -11.63 -19.54 11.73
C LEU A 384 -11.94 -19.79 13.21
N ASP A 385 -13.21 -19.72 13.61
CA ASP A 385 -13.65 -20.04 14.98
C ASP A 385 -13.34 -21.50 15.34
N ALA A 386 -13.55 -22.44 14.42
CA ALA A 386 -13.17 -23.84 14.62
C ALA A 386 -11.66 -24.01 14.88
N LEU A 387 -10.81 -23.29 14.14
CA LEU A 387 -9.36 -23.31 14.32
C LEU A 387 -8.93 -22.63 15.63
N ILE A 388 -9.54 -21.49 15.99
CA ILE A 388 -9.27 -20.79 17.25
C ILE A 388 -9.64 -21.68 18.45
N ASN A 389 -10.81 -22.33 18.41
CA ASN A 389 -11.27 -23.24 19.45
C ASN A 389 -10.36 -24.48 19.60
N ALA A 390 -9.70 -24.92 18.53
CA ALA A 390 -8.70 -25.98 18.56
C ALA A 390 -7.31 -25.52 19.06
N GLY A 391 -7.14 -24.25 19.43
CA GLY A 391 -5.89 -23.71 19.98
C GLY A 391 -4.88 -23.27 18.93
N ALA A 392 -5.30 -23.00 17.68
CA ALA A 392 -4.40 -22.60 16.62
C ALA A 392 -3.73 -21.24 16.89
N LYS A 393 -2.44 -21.12 16.54
CA LYS A 393 -1.65 -19.89 16.71
C LYS A 393 -2.16 -18.77 15.80
N VAL A 394 -2.83 -17.78 16.39
CA VAL A 394 -3.40 -16.60 15.70
C VAL A 394 -2.36 -15.71 15.02
N ASN A 395 -1.14 -15.67 15.56
CA ASN A 395 -0.04 -14.86 15.05
C ASN A 395 1.03 -15.68 14.30
N ALA A 396 0.64 -16.82 13.72
CA ALA A 396 1.55 -17.58 12.86
C ALA A 396 1.99 -16.72 11.66
N GLU A 397 3.24 -16.85 11.23
CA GLU A 397 3.80 -16.11 10.11
C GLU A 397 4.01 -17.05 8.91
N ASP A 398 3.62 -16.59 7.72
CA ASP A 398 3.98 -17.22 6.45
C ASP A 398 5.41 -16.87 6.02
N ASP A 399 5.84 -17.36 4.85
CA ASP A 399 7.20 -17.10 4.35
C ASP A 399 7.44 -15.62 4.02
N ASP A 400 6.40 -14.81 3.83
CA ASP A 400 6.49 -13.35 3.64
C ASP A 400 6.43 -12.58 4.98
N GLY A 401 6.32 -13.28 6.11
CA GLY A 401 6.13 -12.68 7.43
C GLY A 401 4.72 -12.11 7.64
N ARG A 402 3.76 -12.46 6.79
CA ARG A 402 2.36 -12.07 6.93
C ARG A 402 1.69 -12.97 7.96
N THR A 403 0.74 -12.39 8.69
CA THR A 403 -0.09 -13.09 9.67
C THR A 403 -1.48 -13.38 9.08
N PRO A 404 -2.31 -14.24 9.70
CA PRO A 404 -3.70 -14.44 9.28
C PRO A 404 -4.51 -13.15 9.22
N LEU A 405 -4.16 -12.14 10.03
CA LEU A 405 -4.78 -10.82 9.97
C LEU A 405 -4.45 -10.06 8.68
N HIS A 406 -3.25 -10.23 8.11
CA HIS A 406 -2.94 -9.68 6.79
C HIS A 406 -3.78 -10.35 5.70
N ALA A 407 -3.94 -11.67 5.77
CA ALA A 407 -4.77 -12.44 4.85
C ALA A 407 -6.27 -12.09 4.94
N ALA A 408 -6.80 -11.87 6.15
CA ALA A 408 -8.20 -11.51 6.36
C ALA A 408 -8.58 -10.16 5.72
N VAL A 409 -7.62 -9.22 5.71
CA VAL A 409 -7.80 -7.87 5.16
C VAL A 409 -7.59 -7.84 3.63
N ALA A 410 -6.98 -8.88 3.05
CA ALA A 410 -6.64 -8.93 1.63
C ALA A 410 -7.86 -8.93 0.70
N LYS A 411 -9.04 -9.37 1.17
CA LYS A 411 -10.30 -9.37 0.39
C LYS A 411 -11.37 -8.49 1.04
N ALA A 412 -12.14 -7.76 0.23
CA ALA A 412 -13.04 -6.72 0.71
C ALA A 412 -14.41 -7.20 1.23
N LEU A 413 -14.95 -8.33 0.72
CA LEU A 413 -16.37 -8.67 0.89
C LEU A 413 -16.82 -8.99 2.33
N ARG A 414 -15.92 -9.48 3.21
CA ARG A 414 -16.27 -9.91 4.59
C ARG A 414 -15.20 -9.62 5.65
N SER A 415 -14.22 -8.78 5.32
CA SER A 415 -13.06 -8.49 6.18
C SER A 415 -13.43 -8.01 7.60
N SER A 416 -14.52 -7.26 7.79
CA SER A 416 -14.81 -6.62 9.09
C SER A 416 -15.09 -7.59 10.23
N GLU A 417 -15.85 -8.67 9.99
CA GLU A 417 -16.17 -9.63 11.05
C GLU A 417 -14.99 -10.56 11.33
N LEU A 418 -14.26 -10.99 10.28
CA LEU A 418 -13.03 -11.77 10.41
C LEU A 418 -11.94 -11.02 11.18
N VAL A 419 -11.74 -9.74 10.86
CA VAL A 419 -10.78 -8.89 11.56
C VAL A 419 -11.18 -8.75 13.03
N LYS A 420 -12.48 -8.63 13.32
CA LYS A 420 -12.99 -8.55 14.69
C LYS A 420 -12.77 -9.85 15.46
N THR A 421 -13.06 -11.01 14.89
CA THR A 421 -12.83 -12.31 15.54
C THR A 421 -11.35 -12.58 15.75
N LEU A 422 -10.49 -12.32 14.76
CA LEU A 422 -9.03 -12.43 14.90
C LEU A 422 -8.48 -11.52 16.00
N ILE A 423 -8.92 -10.27 16.07
CA ILE A 423 -8.46 -9.33 17.11
C ILE A 423 -8.95 -9.78 18.49
N GLN A 424 -10.18 -10.27 18.61
CA GLN A 424 -10.70 -10.84 19.86
C GLN A 424 -9.89 -12.07 20.31
N ALA A 425 -9.39 -12.87 19.35
CA ALA A 425 -8.52 -14.00 19.60
C ALA A 425 -7.04 -13.62 19.86
N GLY A 426 -6.70 -12.32 19.91
CA GLY A 426 -5.36 -11.84 20.25
C GLY A 426 -4.42 -11.62 19.05
N ALA A 427 -4.96 -11.39 17.85
CA ALA A 427 -4.15 -11.04 16.69
C ALA A 427 -3.38 -9.73 16.87
N SER A 428 -2.10 -9.72 16.47
CA SER A 428 -1.24 -8.55 16.52
C SER A 428 -1.58 -7.55 15.41
N VAL A 429 -2.26 -6.47 15.77
CA VAL A 429 -2.73 -5.43 14.82
C VAL A 429 -1.60 -4.68 14.11
N ASN A 430 -0.46 -4.51 14.78
CA ASN A 430 0.66 -3.69 14.32
C ASN A 430 1.87 -4.48 13.81
N LYS A 431 1.74 -5.81 13.65
CA LYS A 431 2.82 -6.61 13.08
C LYS A 431 2.99 -6.24 11.62
N ALA A 432 4.24 -5.99 11.21
CA ALA A 432 4.59 -5.71 9.82
C ALA A 432 5.14 -6.98 9.16
N ASP A 433 4.83 -7.14 7.87
CA ASP A 433 5.40 -8.18 7.01
C ASP A 433 6.87 -7.88 6.64
N LYS A 434 7.50 -8.76 5.85
CA LYS A 434 8.87 -8.57 5.37
C LYS A 434 9.05 -7.30 4.55
N PHE A 435 8.01 -6.69 4.00
CA PHE A 435 8.06 -5.46 3.21
C PHE A 435 7.74 -4.21 4.04
N GLY A 436 7.39 -4.38 5.31
CA GLY A 436 7.01 -3.31 6.23
C GLY A 436 5.52 -2.92 6.14
N TYR A 437 4.70 -3.67 5.43
CA TYR A 437 3.26 -3.48 5.40
C TYR A 437 2.64 -4.05 6.67
N THR A 438 1.82 -3.24 7.34
CA THR A 438 0.95 -3.69 8.42
C THR A 438 -0.45 -3.99 7.86
N PRO A 439 -1.33 -4.69 8.61
CA PRO A 439 -2.72 -4.90 8.19
C PRO A 439 -3.45 -3.59 7.86
N LEU A 440 -3.09 -2.48 8.53
CA LEU A 440 -3.65 -1.16 8.24
C LEU A 440 -3.27 -0.65 6.84
N HIS A 441 -2.04 -0.91 6.38
CA HIS A 441 -1.61 -0.55 5.02
C HIS A 441 -2.41 -1.32 3.97
N ILE A 442 -2.59 -2.63 4.18
CA ILE A 442 -3.35 -3.49 3.25
C ILE A 442 -4.83 -3.08 3.24
N ALA A 443 -5.42 -2.78 4.40
CA ALA A 443 -6.81 -2.32 4.49
C ALA A 443 -7.05 -1.02 3.71
N ALA A 444 -6.10 -0.09 3.79
CA ALA A 444 -6.15 1.17 3.05
C ALA A 444 -5.90 0.96 1.55
N LEU A 445 -5.00 0.06 1.17
CA LEU A 445 -4.75 -0.30 -0.24
C LEU A 445 -5.99 -0.91 -0.90
N ASN A 446 -6.73 -1.74 -0.16
CA ASN A 446 -7.98 -2.36 -0.61
C ASN A 446 -9.22 -1.46 -0.46
N GLU A 447 -9.01 -0.17 -0.16
CA GLU A 447 -10.07 0.86 -0.10
C GLU A 447 -11.20 0.54 0.91
N SER A 448 -10.92 -0.33 1.90
CA SER A 448 -11.92 -0.82 2.87
C SER A 448 -12.03 0.10 4.08
N SER A 449 -12.75 1.21 3.92
CA SER A 449 -13.00 2.19 5.00
C SER A 449 -13.52 1.58 6.32
N PRO A 450 -14.45 0.60 6.35
CA PRO A 450 -14.90 -0.03 7.59
C PRO A 450 -13.79 -0.80 8.30
N THR A 451 -12.98 -1.55 7.55
CA THR A 451 -11.86 -2.33 8.09
C THR A 451 -10.78 -1.41 8.66
N VAL A 452 -10.43 -0.35 7.94
CA VAL A 452 -9.50 0.69 8.40
C VAL A 452 -9.99 1.29 9.71
N MET A 453 -11.26 1.71 9.80
CA MET A 453 -11.84 2.25 11.03
C MET A 453 -11.83 1.25 12.19
N MET A 454 -12.12 -0.03 11.91
CA MET A 454 -12.06 -1.11 12.91
C MET A 454 -10.65 -1.26 13.47
N LEU A 455 -9.64 -1.38 12.59
CA LEU A 455 -8.22 -1.48 12.97
C LEU A 455 -7.79 -0.27 13.80
N LEU A 456 -8.14 0.95 13.38
CA LEU A 456 -7.85 2.18 14.13
C LEU A 456 -8.49 2.17 15.52
N SER A 457 -9.74 1.70 15.64
CA SER A 457 -10.43 1.59 16.93
C SER A 457 -9.73 0.63 17.90
N LYS A 458 -9.02 -0.37 17.37
CA LYS A 458 -8.26 -1.38 18.11
C LYS A 458 -6.77 -1.05 18.26
N GLY A 459 -6.38 0.20 17.98
CA GLY A 459 -5.01 0.68 18.25
C GLY A 459 -4.02 0.43 17.12
N ALA A 460 -4.48 0.29 15.88
CA ALA A 460 -3.60 0.26 14.72
C ALA A 460 -2.76 1.53 14.63
N ASP A 461 -1.47 1.37 14.40
CA ASP A 461 -0.52 2.47 14.32
C ASP A 461 -0.54 3.12 12.94
N VAL A 462 -1.04 4.35 12.91
CA VAL A 462 -1.13 5.21 11.72
C VAL A 462 0.25 5.69 11.25
N THR A 463 1.25 5.66 12.14
CA THR A 463 2.61 6.15 11.89
C THR A 463 3.55 5.08 11.37
N ALA A 464 3.09 3.83 11.31
CA ALA A 464 3.86 2.71 10.78
C ALA A 464 4.33 3.00 9.35
N ARG A 465 5.57 2.63 9.03
CA ARG A 465 6.21 2.87 7.73
C ARG A 465 6.58 1.57 7.03
N THR A 466 6.38 1.53 5.72
CA THR A 466 6.91 0.48 4.85
C THR A 466 8.42 0.60 4.70
N LYS A 467 9.08 -0.40 4.10
CA LYS A 467 10.51 -0.30 3.76
C LYS A 467 10.84 0.88 2.84
N GLY A 468 9.89 1.34 2.03
CA GLY A 468 10.01 2.55 1.20
C GLY A 468 9.84 3.87 1.97
N GLY A 469 9.61 3.83 3.29
CA GLY A 469 9.43 5.01 4.12
C GLY A 469 8.03 5.65 4.07
N ILE A 470 7.11 5.05 3.32
CA ILE A 470 5.73 5.51 3.15
C ILE A 470 4.91 5.12 4.40
N THR A 471 4.14 6.06 4.93
CA THR A 471 3.35 5.88 6.17
C THR A 471 1.96 5.30 5.89
N ALA A 472 1.37 4.56 6.83
CA ALA A 472 0.01 4.07 6.72
C ALA A 472 -1.00 5.21 6.50
N LEU A 473 -0.80 6.36 7.16
CA LEU A 473 -1.62 7.55 6.97
C LEU A 473 -1.68 8.04 5.51
N SER A 474 -0.55 7.96 4.80
CA SER A 474 -0.49 8.37 3.39
C SER A 474 -1.33 7.49 2.47
N PHE A 475 -1.39 6.18 2.74
CA PHE A 475 -2.31 5.27 2.03
C PHE A 475 -3.77 5.63 2.36
N ILE A 476 -4.09 5.85 3.64
CA ILE A 476 -5.45 6.21 4.08
C ILE A 476 -5.92 7.48 3.37
N ILE A 477 -5.09 8.51 3.29
CA ILE A 477 -5.49 9.79 2.67
C ILE A 477 -5.64 9.68 1.15
N ARG A 478 -4.79 8.90 0.49
CA ARG A 478 -4.84 8.71 -0.97
C ARG A 478 -5.97 7.80 -1.42
N ARG A 479 -6.26 6.74 -0.66
CA ARG A 479 -7.18 5.66 -1.06
C ARG A 479 -8.51 5.67 -0.31
N THR A 480 -8.54 6.14 0.93
CA THR A 480 -9.75 6.15 1.80
C THR A 480 -9.93 7.50 2.52
N PRO A 481 -10.16 8.61 1.80
CA PRO A 481 -10.21 9.96 2.40
C PRO A 481 -11.33 10.11 3.45
N ASP A 482 -12.40 9.33 3.34
CA ASP A 482 -13.57 9.34 4.25
C ASP A 482 -13.23 8.95 5.70
N VAL A 483 -12.13 8.22 5.89
CA VAL A 483 -11.66 7.77 7.21
C VAL A 483 -11.09 8.94 8.00
N LEU A 484 -10.43 9.92 7.36
CA LEU A 484 -9.73 11.00 8.06
C LEU A 484 -10.67 11.87 8.93
N PRO A 485 -11.83 12.35 8.44
CA PRO A 485 -12.81 13.06 9.28
C PRO A 485 -13.26 12.25 10.50
N ARG A 486 -13.48 10.94 10.33
CA ARG A 486 -13.91 10.04 11.40
C ARG A 486 -12.79 9.79 12.41
N PHE A 487 -11.55 9.75 11.94
CA PHE A 487 -10.37 9.67 12.79
C PHE A 487 -10.19 10.95 13.61
N VAL A 488 -10.31 12.12 12.98
CA VAL A 488 -10.25 13.43 13.67
C VAL A 488 -11.37 13.57 14.71
N ALA A 489 -12.55 13.00 14.49
CA ALA A 489 -13.63 12.98 15.48
C ALA A 489 -13.24 12.25 16.80
N ARG A 490 -12.19 11.41 16.81
CA ARG A 490 -11.64 10.85 18.05
C ARG A 490 -10.89 11.89 18.87
N PHE A 491 -10.32 12.92 18.24
CA PHE A 491 -9.73 14.06 18.95
C PHE A 491 -10.80 14.89 19.65
N ASP A 492 -11.96 15.08 19.02
CA ASP A 492 -13.12 15.72 19.66
C ASP A 492 -13.60 14.91 20.88
N GLN A 493 -13.57 13.58 20.79
CA GLN A 493 -13.94 12.69 21.89
C GLN A 493 -12.96 12.73 23.05
N ALA A 494 -11.70 13.06 22.78
CA ALA A 494 -10.64 13.17 23.79
C ALA A 494 -10.80 14.41 24.69
N ILE A 495 -11.64 15.37 24.28
CA ILE A 495 -12.01 16.53 25.09
C ILE A 495 -13.34 16.22 25.77
N SER A 496 -13.33 16.12 27.10
CA SER A 496 -14.49 15.77 27.91
C SER A 496 -14.71 16.77 29.04
N LEU A 497 -15.97 16.95 29.44
CA LEU A 497 -16.35 17.75 30.59
C LEU A 497 -16.41 16.86 31.84
N HIS A 498 -15.85 17.35 32.94
CA HIS A 498 -15.75 16.66 34.23
C HIS A 498 -16.51 17.47 35.30
N ASP A 499 -17.22 16.75 36.15
CA ASP A 499 -17.89 17.17 37.39
C ASP A 499 -19.05 18.19 37.32
N HIS A 500 -19.00 19.27 36.51
CA HIS A 500 -19.97 20.39 36.59
C HIS A 500 -20.51 20.85 35.23
N GLU A 501 -21.68 21.51 35.20
CA GLU A 501 -22.32 21.93 33.95
C GLU A 501 -21.58 23.09 33.25
N LEU A 502 -21.79 23.22 31.93
CA LEU A 502 -21.24 24.33 31.14
C LEU A 502 -21.83 25.65 31.64
N GLY A 503 -21.00 26.46 32.29
CA GLY A 503 -21.39 27.76 32.85
C GLY A 503 -21.02 27.92 34.32
N ASP A 504 -20.82 26.82 35.04
CA ASP A 504 -20.39 26.88 36.45
C ASP A 504 -18.95 27.38 36.58
N VAL A 505 -18.67 28.08 37.68
CA VAL A 505 -17.32 28.57 38.00
C VAL A 505 -16.34 27.40 38.16
N ASP A 506 -16.83 26.28 38.70
CA ASP A 506 -16.09 25.04 38.95
C ASP A 506 -16.14 24.05 37.77
N CYS A 507 -16.55 24.50 36.58
CA CYS A 507 -16.51 23.66 35.38
C CYS A 507 -15.09 23.18 35.09
N GLU A 508 -14.90 21.86 34.97
CA GLU A 508 -13.61 21.26 34.62
C GLU A 508 -13.65 20.61 33.24
N LEU A 509 -12.70 20.99 32.38
CA LEU A 509 -12.49 20.39 31.07
C LEU A 509 -11.26 19.49 31.13
N ARG A 510 -11.43 18.23 30.75
CA ARG A 510 -10.37 17.23 30.66
C ARG A 510 -9.94 17.02 29.21
N LEU A 511 -8.65 17.19 28.94
CA LEU A 511 -7.99 16.96 27.66
C LEU A 511 -7.14 15.68 27.73
N ASP A 512 -7.56 14.62 27.05
CA ASP A 512 -6.82 13.37 26.96
C ASP A 512 -5.90 13.35 25.73
N PHE A 513 -4.58 13.29 25.93
CA PHE A 513 -3.59 13.29 24.84
C PHE A 513 -3.28 11.89 24.27
N ARG A 514 -3.85 10.82 24.82
CA ARG A 514 -3.61 9.44 24.37
C ARG A 514 -3.85 9.21 22.87
N PRO A 515 -4.89 9.80 22.24
CA PRO A 515 -5.11 9.60 20.80
C PRO A 515 -4.00 10.19 19.91
N LEU A 516 -3.20 11.12 20.43
CA LEU A 516 -2.07 11.71 19.70
C LEU A 516 -0.79 10.88 19.81
N VAL A 517 -0.68 10.08 20.87
CA VAL A 517 0.47 9.21 21.13
C VAL A 517 0.08 7.79 20.73
N THR A 518 0.14 7.51 19.43
CA THR A 518 0.18 6.13 18.97
C THR A 518 1.51 5.54 19.46
N GLY A 519 1.54 4.29 19.94
CA GLY A 519 2.66 3.70 20.70
C GLY A 519 3.98 3.48 19.95
N GLY A 520 4.37 4.42 19.09
CA GLY A 520 5.59 4.46 18.28
C GLY A 520 6.81 5.02 19.02
N ARG A 521 7.79 5.52 18.24
CA ARG A 521 9.16 5.83 18.66
C ARG A 521 9.27 7.15 19.44
N GLY A 522 8.31 8.07 19.30
CA GLY A 522 8.23 9.35 20.00
C GLY A 522 6.81 9.90 20.12
N GLU A 523 6.59 10.88 21.00
CA GLU A 523 5.22 11.39 21.27
C GLU A 523 4.71 12.32 20.15
N THR A 524 5.59 12.80 19.26
CA THR A 524 5.23 13.70 18.14
C THR A 524 5.11 13.02 16.79
N ASP A 525 5.28 11.69 16.72
CA ASP A 525 5.35 10.96 15.46
C ASP A 525 4.07 11.11 14.63
N LEU A 526 2.90 11.07 15.27
CA LEU A 526 1.63 11.28 14.57
C LEU A 526 1.51 12.70 14.00
N ILE A 527 1.95 13.70 14.75
CA ILE A 527 1.91 15.10 14.31
C ILE A 527 2.85 15.30 13.13
N LEU A 528 4.06 14.74 13.19
CA LEU A 528 5.00 14.79 12.08
C LEU A 528 4.45 14.05 10.85
N CYS A 529 3.83 12.89 11.05
CA CYS A 529 3.18 12.14 9.98
C CYS A 529 2.06 12.95 9.32
N LEU A 530 1.22 13.66 10.09
CA LEU A 530 0.19 14.57 9.55
C LEU A 530 0.81 15.70 8.72
N VAL A 531 1.96 16.25 9.15
CA VAL A 531 2.71 17.26 8.40
C VAL A 531 3.27 16.69 7.09
N GLU A 532 3.93 15.53 7.14
CA GLU A 532 4.53 14.87 5.98
C GLU A 532 3.50 14.55 4.88
N VAL A 533 2.29 14.17 5.28
CA VAL A 533 1.20 13.86 4.33
C VAL A 533 0.45 15.12 3.86
N GLY A 534 0.82 16.31 4.36
CA GLY A 534 0.20 17.58 3.96
C GLY A 534 -1.13 17.89 4.66
N GLN A 535 -1.49 17.13 5.71
CA GLN A 535 -2.68 17.37 6.54
C GLN A 535 -2.37 18.33 7.71
N GLY A 536 -1.58 19.36 7.44
CA GLY A 536 -1.17 20.36 8.44
C GLY A 536 -2.37 21.02 9.13
N HIS A 537 -3.48 21.21 8.43
CA HIS A 537 -4.67 21.88 8.97
C HIS A 537 -5.24 21.20 10.23
N VAL A 538 -5.02 19.90 10.40
CA VAL A 538 -5.44 19.13 11.60
C VAL A 538 -4.69 19.60 12.85
N LEU A 539 -3.50 20.20 12.71
CA LEU A 539 -2.74 20.74 13.85
C LEU A 539 -3.41 21.96 14.50
N LYS A 540 -4.32 22.66 13.78
CA LYS A 540 -5.11 23.75 14.36
C LYS A 540 -6.21 23.24 15.32
N HIS A 541 -6.44 21.93 15.39
CA HIS A 541 -7.38 21.39 16.34
C HIS A 541 -6.93 21.72 17.78
N PRO A 542 -7.83 22.16 18.69
CA PRO A 542 -7.45 22.63 20.02
C PRO A 542 -6.64 21.62 20.85
N LEU A 543 -6.89 20.32 20.68
CA LEU A 543 -6.11 19.25 21.32
C LEU A 543 -4.64 19.23 20.85
N CYS A 544 -4.43 19.31 19.54
CA CYS A 544 -3.10 19.29 18.92
C CYS A 544 -2.31 20.56 19.29
N GLU A 545 -2.97 21.71 19.24
CA GLU A 545 -2.35 22.98 19.61
C GLU A 545 -1.99 23.03 21.10
N SER A 546 -2.86 22.53 21.98
CA SER A 546 -2.58 22.39 23.42
C SER A 546 -1.38 21.50 23.69
N PHE A 547 -1.32 20.34 23.01
CA PHE A 547 -0.21 19.40 23.15
C PHE A 547 1.12 20.02 22.70
N LEU A 548 1.16 20.62 21.50
CA LEU A 548 2.34 21.32 20.99
C LEU A 548 2.72 22.51 21.88
N TYR A 549 1.74 23.19 22.46
CA TYR A 549 1.99 24.31 23.37
C TYR A 549 2.72 23.88 24.63
N LEU A 550 2.21 22.88 25.31
CA LEU A 550 2.78 22.35 26.54
C LEU A 550 4.17 21.73 26.30
N LYS A 551 4.33 20.99 25.19
CA LYS A 551 5.61 20.38 24.83
C LYS A 551 6.68 21.42 24.54
N TRP A 552 6.31 22.49 23.84
CA TRP A 552 7.20 23.63 23.63
C TRP A 552 7.61 24.32 24.93
N LEU A 553 6.72 24.50 25.91
CA LEU A 553 7.10 25.12 27.19
C LEU A 553 8.23 24.36 27.89
N ARG A 554 8.24 23.02 27.75
CA ARG A 554 9.31 22.17 28.27
C ARG A 554 10.61 22.30 27.47
N ILE A 555 10.49 22.26 26.13
CA ILE A 555 11.66 22.23 25.23
C ILE A 555 12.29 23.63 25.01
N ARG A 556 11.53 24.72 25.21
CA ARG A 556 11.99 26.11 24.96
C ARG A 556 13.29 26.47 25.68
N LYS A 557 13.56 25.88 26.85
CA LYS A 557 14.79 26.14 27.61
C LYS A 557 16.06 25.73 26.84
N PHE A 558 16.03 24.60 26.12
CA PHE A 558 17.16 24.15 25.29
C PHE A 558 17.43 25.11 24.14
N PHE A 559 16.37 25.64 23.57
CA PHE A 559 16.47 26.55 22.46
C PHE A 559 16.96 27.94 22.88
N LEU A 560 16.49 28.44 24.04
CA LEU A 560 17.05 29.66 24.62
C LEU A 560 18.54 29.49 24.97
N LEU A 561 18.94 28.32 25.51
CA LEU A 561 20.34 28.00 25.77
C LEU A 561 21.16 28.01 24.47
N SER A 562 20.64 27.43 23.39
CA SER A 562 21.27 27.48 22.08
C SER A 562 21.41 28.91 21.56
N LEU A 563 20.36 29.73 21.65
CA LEU A 563 20.45 31.13 21.24
C LEU A 563 21.52 31.88 22.03
N MET A 564 21.53 31.74 23.36
CA MET A 564 22.54 32.36 24.22
C MET A 564 23.96 31.93 23.82
N PHE A 565 24.17 30.65 23.52
CA PHE A 565 25.46 30.13 23.06
C PHE A 565 25.94 30.83 21.77
N HIS A 566 25.07 30.98 20.76
CA HIS A 566 25.45 31.65 19.50
C HIS A 566 25.61 33.16 19.69
N SER A 567 24.78 33.81 20.51
CA SER A 567 24.93 35.24 20.83
C SER A 567 26.25 35.54 21.55
N ILE A 568 26.66 34.67 22.50
CA ILE A 568 27.96 34.79 23.18
C ILE A 568 29.10 34.61 22.18
N PHE A 569 29.03 33.61 21.31
CA PHE A 569 30.03 33.40 20.27
C PHE A 569 30.18 34.63 19.36
N VAL A 570 29.06 35.18 18.84
CA VAL A 570 29.09 36.36 17.96
C VAL A 570 29.64 37.58 18.67
N ALA A 571 29.28 37.81 19.94
CA ALA A 571 29.83 38.92 20.73
C ALA A 571 31.34 38.77 20.97
N LEU A 572 31.82 37.56 21.31
CA LEU A 572 33.24 37.30 21.53
C LEU A 572 34.04 37.38 20.22
N PHE A 573 33.50 36.83 19.14
CA PHE A 573 34.13 36.86 17.82
C PHE A 573 34.22 38.27 17.27
N THR A 574 33.14 39.07 17.36
CA THR A 574 33.17 40.49 16.96
C THR A 574 34.12 41.30 17.84
N GLY A 575 34.14 41.05 19.16
CA GLY A 575 35.10 41.65 20.08
C GLY A 575 36.55 41.32 19.73
N TYR A 576 36.85 40.05 19.39
CA TYR A 576 38.18 39.62 18.96
C TYR A 576 38.62 40.31 17.67
N VAL A 577 37.76 40.31 16.64
CA VAL A 577 38.05 40.97 15.35
C VAL A 577 38.22 42.48 15.53
N GLY A 578 37.42 43.12 16.39
CA GLY A 578 37.59 44.52 16.72
C GLY A 578 38.92 44.80 17.43
N ALA A 579 39.27 43.99 18.42
CA ALA A 579 40.51 44.12 19.17
C ALA A 579 41.75 43.98 18.28
N THR A 580 41.73 43.04 17.33
CA THR A 580 42.87 42.76 16.45
C THR A 580 42.97 43.76 15.29
N PHE A 581 41.87 44.06 14.60
CA PHE A 581 41.92 44.82 13.33
C PHE A 581 41.52 46.29 13.44
N LEU A 582 40.66 46.67 14.41
CA LEU A 582 40.21 48.07 14.59
C LEU A 582 41.06 48.81 15.62
N TRP A 583 41.23 48.24 16.83
CA TRP A 583 41.90 48.91 17.95
C TRP A 583 43.36 48.49 18.15
N ARG A 584 43.84 47.44 17.48
CA ARG A 584 45.21 46.90 17.61
C ARG A 584 45.66 46.69 19.07
N MET A 585 44.76 46.15 19.91
CA MET A 585 45.00 45.88 21.33
C MET A 585 45.48 44.44 21.53
N GLU A 586 46.79 44.21 21.56
CA GLU A 586 47.40 42.87 21.65
C GLU A 586 46.99 42.09 22.92
N GLN A 587 46.90 42.77 24.07
CA GLN A 587 46.50 42.15 25.33
C GLN A 587 45.06 41.61 25.26
N LEU A 588 44.11 42.41 24.79
CA LEU A 588 42.70 42.05 24.72
C LEU A 588 42.44 40.97 23.65
N SER A 589 43.16 41.04 22.53
CA SER A 589 43.20 40.00 21.49
C SER A 589 43.64 38.64 22.06
N SER A 590 44.72 38.60 22.84
CA SER A 590 45.26 37.36 23.42
C SER A 590 44.29 36.69 24.41
N ILE A 591 43.55 37.50 25.18
CA ILE A 591 42.55 37.02 26.13
C ILE A 591 41.32 36.46 25.39
N LEU A 592 40.85 37.14 24.34
CA LEU A 592 39.68 36.72 23.56
C LEU A 592 39.96 35.55 22.60
N LEU A 593 41.22 35.29 22.25
CA LEU A 593 41.60 34.20 21.35
C LEU A 593 41.17 32.82 21.87
N TRP A 594 41.48 32.51 23.12
CA TRP A 594 41.18 31.20 23.75
C TRP A 594 39.68 30.88 23.81
N PRO A 595 38.80 31.77 24.29
CA PRO A 595 37.37 31.49 24.29
C PRO A 595 36.84 31.38 22.85
N VAL A 596 37.22 32.25 21.91
CA VAL A 596 36.77 32.14 20.52
C VAL A 596 37.20 30.80 19.91
N LEU A 597 38.45 30.36 20.13
CA LEU A 597 38.93 29.03 19.69
C LEU A 597 38.12 27.89 20.31
N GLY A 598 37.81 27.97 21.60
CA GLY A 598 36.97 26.98 22.27
C GLY A 598 35.59 26.88 21.64
N PHE A 599 34.93 28.02 21.39
CA PHE A 599 33.61 28.06 20.74
C PHE A 599 33.64 27.55 19.29
N THR A 600 34.68 27.88 18.50
CA THR A 600 34.79 27.39 17.12
C THR A 600 34.99 25.88 17.06
N CYS A 601 35.82 25.32 17.95
CA CYS A 601 35.97 23.86 18.07
C CYS A 601 34.65 23.18 18.50
N MET A 602 33.91 23.76 19.44
CA MET A 602 32.60 23.23 19.84
C MET A 602 31.59 23.26 18.69
N LEU A 603 31.50 24.37 17.94
CA LEU A 603 30.65 24.49 16.75
C LEU A 603 31.02 23.46 15.67
N ALA A 604 32.31 23.29 15.39
CA ALA A 604 32.79 22.28 14.44
C ALA A 604 32.42 20.85 14.90
N SER A 605 32.59 20.53 16.19
CA SER A 605 32.22 19.22 16.73
C SER A 605 30.71 18.94 16.64
N LYS A 606 29.87 19.97 16.88
CA LYS A 606 28.42 19.90 16.71
C LYS A 606 28.05 19.60 15.26
N GLU A 607 28.65 20.28 14.29
CA GLU A 607 28.35 20.08 12.86
C GLU A 607 28.83 18.71 12.37
N ILE A 608 29.99 18.23 12.82
CA ILE A 608 30.46 16.87 12.53
C ILE A 608 29.49 15.82 13.09
N PHE A 609 28.98 16.02 14.32
CA PHE A 609 27.97 15.14 14.91
C PHE A 609 26.68 15.08 14.07
N GLN A 610 26.24 16.23 13.52
CA GLN A 610 25.07 16.27 12.64
C GLN A 610 25.31 15.57 11.30
N ILE A 611 26.49 15.75 10.70
CA ILE A 611 26.88 15.05 9.47
C ILE A 611 26.87 13.53 9.68
N ALA A 612 27.38 13.06 10.82
CA ALA A 612 27.39 11.64 11.18
C ALA A 612 25.98 11.04 11.34
N HIS A 613 24.98 11.86 11.65
CA HIS A 613 23.59 11.43 11.78
C HIS A 613 22.83 11.37 10.43
N GLY A 614 23.33 12.04 9.38
CA GLY A 614 22.69 11.99 8.06
C GLY A 614 23.29 12.95 7.01
N ILE A 615 24.30 12.49 6.28
CA ILE A 615 25.06 13.27 5.29
C ILE A 615 24.17 13.88 4.19
N CYS A 616 23.26 13.09 3.61
CA CYS A 616 22.44 13.53 2.47
C CYS A 616 21.40 14.59 2.86
N SER A 617 20.73 14.41 4.02
CA SER A 617 19.78 15.41 4.53
C SER A 617 20.49 16.68 4.97
N TYR A 618 21.68 16.53 5.57
CA TYR A 618 22.51 17.63 6.03
C TYR A 618 22.99 18.51 4.86
N ALA A 619 23.50 17.92 3.78
CA ALA A 619 24.05 18.68 2.65
C ALA A 619 23.00 19.51 1.89
N ARG A 620 21.73 19.10 1.94
CA ARG A 620 20.63 19.79 1.24
C ARG A 620 20.20 21.10 1.91
N ARG A 621 20.50 21.28 3.21
CA ARG A 621 20.14 22.51 3.94
C ARG A 621 21.24 23.55 3.81
N TRP A 622 20.93 24.68 3.17
CA TRP A 622 21.89 25.78 2.96
C TRP A 622 22.36 26.44 4.27
N GLU A 623 21.55 26.37 5.34
CA GLU A 623 21.92 26.85 6.69
C GLU A 623 23.22 26.21 7.19
N ASN A 624 23.42 24.92 6.88
CA ASN A 624 24.60 24.18 7.31
C ASN A 624 25.86 24.69 6.61
N TRP A 625 25.75 25.03 5.33
CA TRP A 625 26.84 25.64 4.55
C TRP A 625 27.21 27.03 5.07
N LEU A 626 26.23 27.82 5.50
CA LEU A 626 26.48 29.11 6.14
C LEU A 626 27.26 28.91 7.45
N GLN A 627 26.88 27.92 8.27
CA GLN A 627 27.57 27.67 9.54
C GLN A 627 29.02 27.19 9.32
N TRP A 628 29.28 26.34 8.32
CA TRP A 628 30.65 25.99 7.92
C TRP A 628 31.45 27.18 7.39
N SER A 629 30.80 28.12 6.69
CA SER A 629 31.45 29.35 6.23
C SER A 629 31.89 30.23 7.41
N VAL A 630 31.10 30.30 8.48
CA VAL A 630 31.47 30.99 9.73
C VAL A 630 32.60 30.25 10.46
N ILE A 631 32.55 28.93 10.54
CA ILE A 631 33.61 28.11 11.15
C ILE A 631 34.94 28.28 10.39
N LEU A 632 34.90 28.28 9.06
CA LEU A 632 36.08 28.46 8.21
C LEU A 632 36.62 29.89 8.32
N ALA A 633 35.75 30.91 8.24
CA ALA A 633 36.16 32.31 8.39
C ALA A 633 36.80 32.55 9.76
N SER A 634 36.16 32.09 10.84
CA SER A 634 36.72 32.20 12.18
C SER A 634 38.05 31.44 12.30
N GLY A 635 38.13 30.18 11.85
CA GLY A 635 39.38 29.41 11.86
C GLY A 635 40.54 30.09 11.14
N ILE A 636 40.30 30.70 9.98
CA ILE A 636 41.32 31.44 9.21
C ILE A 636 41.80 32.69 9.96
N ILE A 637 40.89 33.42 10.63
CA ILE A 637 41.20 34.66 11.37
C ILE A 637 41.99 34.35 12.66
N LEU A 638 41.85 33.15 13.22
CA LEU A 638 42.62 32.71 14.38
C LEU A 638 44.09 32.39 14.06
N ILE A 639 44.47 32.23 12.78
CA ILE A 639 45.85 32.00 12.36
C ILE A 639 46.60 33.34 12.37
N PRO A 640 47.62 33.54 13.24
CA PRO A 640 48.35 34.79 13.30
C PRO A 640 49.16 35.01 12.01
N SER A 641 48.78 36.00 11.19
CA SER A 641 49.55 36.40 10.01
C SER A 641 49.25 37.86 9.64
N ALA A 642 50.27 38.71 9.54
CA ALA A 642 50.11 40.14 9.22
C ALA A 642 49.90 40.40 7.71
N ARG A 643 48.82 39.84 7.12
CA ARG A 643 48.53 39.98 5.68
C ARG A 643 47.26 40.80 5.43
N THR A 644 47.30 41.69 4.44
CA THR A 644 46.20 42.61 4.08
C THR A 644 44.90 41.90 3.73
N TRP A 645 44.95 40.70 3.15
CA TRP A 645 43.74 39.94 2.79
C TRP A 645 42.94 39.45 4.00
N GLN A 646 43.55 39.34 5.19
CA GLN A 646 42.81 38.96 6.40
C GLN A 646 41.79 40.03 6.81
N HIS A 647 42.02 41.31 6.50
CA HIS A 647 41.03 42.37 6.74
C HIS A 647 39.74 42.14 5.93
N HIS A 648 39.86 41.65 4.70
CA HIS A 648 38.69 41.30 3.88
C HIS A 648 37.94 40.09 4.47
N VAL A 649 38.66 39.06 4.91
CA VAL A 649 38.06 37.86 5.53
C VAL A 649 37.42 38.20 6.88
N ALA A 650 38.02 39.10 7.66
CA ALA A 650 37.48 39.58 8.93
C ALA A 650 36.17 40.36 8.75
N ALA A 651 36.13 41.28 7.78
CA ALA A 651 34.92 42.04 7.46
C ALA A 651 33.77 41.12 7.00
N LEU A 652 34.05 40.18 6.10
CA LEU A 652 33.06 39.21 5.63
C LEU A 652 32.65 38.23 6.74
N GLY A 653 33.61 37.79 7.57
CA GLY A 653 33.38 36.86 8.67
C GLY A 653 32.44 37.42 9.73
N ILE A 654 32.59 38.71 10.11
CA ILE A 654 31.65 39.39 11.02
C ILE A 654 30.24 39.37 10.42
N LEU A 655 30.10 39.78 9.16
CA LEU A 655 28.79 39.84 8.49
C LEU A 655 28.12 38.46 8.48
N LEU A 656 28.85 37.42 8.09
CA LEU A 656 28.33 36.05 8.06
C LEU A 656 27.92 35.55 9.46
N ALA A 657 28.68 35.90 10.51
CA ALA A 657 28.35 35.54 11.88
C ALA A 657 27.05 36.21 12.38
N TRP A 658 26.81 37.47 12.02
CA TRP A 658 25.55 38.16 12.36
C TRP A 658 24.35 37.64 11.54
N ILE A 659 24.55 37.28 10.27
CA ILE A 659 23.50 36.63 9.45
C ILE A 659 23.16 35.25 10.03
N GLU A 660 24.15 34.49 10.48
CA GLU A 660 23.95 33.20 11.15
C GLU A 660 23.12 33.37 12.43
N LEU A 661 23.43 34.37 13.26
CA LEU A 661 22.62 34.71 14.43
C LEU A 661 21.19 35.08 14.06
N MET A 662 20.98 35.87 13.00
CA MET A 662 19.64 36.21 12.50
C MET A 662 18.83 34.96 12.13
N ILE A 663 19.45 33.98 11.46
CA ILE A 663 18.79 32.72 11.06
C ILE A 663 18.50 31.83 12.28
N VAL A 664 19.42 31.77 13.25
CA VAL A 664 19.18 31.07 14.51
C VAL A 664 17.99 31.69 15.26
N VAL A 665 17.87 33.01 15.29
CA VAL A 665 16.68 33.71 15.81
C VAL A 665 15.44 33.36 14.98
N GLY A 666 15.59 33.15 13.68
CA GLY A 666 14.53 32.69 12.77
C GLY A 666 13.95 31.31 13.10
N ARG A 667 14.62 30.48 13.91
CA ARG A 667 14.03 29.21 14.39
C ARG A 667 12.97 29.42 15.49
N PHE A 668 12.83 30.63 16.05
CA PHE A 668 11.75 30.95 17.00
C PHE A 668 10.39 31.04 16.29
N PRO A 669 9.30 30.46 16.83
CA PRO A 669 7.98 30.56 16.22
C PRO A 669 7.45 32.01 16.04
N MET A 670 7.89 32.96 16.87
CA MET A 670 7.49 34.38 16.76
C MET A 670 8.33 35.14 15.74
N PHE A 671 9.66 35.09 15.85
CA PHE A 671 10.58 35.82 14.96
C PHE A 671 10.79 35.13 13.61
N GLY A 672 10.56 33.81 13.55
CA GLY A 672 10.76 33.00 12.36
C GLY A 672 9.86 33.35 11.19
N ILE A 673 8.66 33.87 11.46
CA ILE A 673 7.80 34.38 10.39
C ILE A 673 8.48 35.57 9.71
N TYR A 674 9.03 36.51 10.48
CA TYR A 674 9.72 37.68 9.94
C TYR A 674 11.01 37.29 9.20
N VAL A 675 11.80 36.38 9.75
CA VAL A 675 13.02 35.88 9.08
C VAL A 675 12.67 35.13 7.80
N GLN A 676 11.65 34.28 7.82
CA GLN A 676 11.18 33.59 6.62
C GLN A 676 10.67 34.57 5.57
N MET A 677 9.84 35.55 5.96
CA MET A 677 9.37 36.62 5.08
C MET A 677 10.56 37.35 4.45
N PHE A 678 11.56 37.74 5.24
CA PHE A 678 12.77 38.37 4.73
C PHE A 678 13.52 37.48 3.72
N THR A 679 13.77 36.21 4.06
CA THR A 679 14.50 35.29 3.17
C THR A 679 13.75 35.01 1.87
N GLN A 680 12.44 34.77 1.94
CA GLN A 680 11.61 34.47 0.77
C GLN A 680 11.46 35.69 -0.13
N VAL A 681 11.17 36.86 0.45
CA VAL A 681 11.11 38.13 -0.28
C VAL A 681 12.47 38.43 -0.91
N SER A 682 13.58 38.19 -0.21
CA SER A 682 14.93 38.36 -0.78
C SER A 682 15.17 37.45 -1.97
N ILE A 683 14.76 36.17 -1.91
CA ILE A 683 14.89 35.23 -3.03
C ILE A 683 14.08 35.71 -4.24
N ASN A 684 12.83 36.13 -4.02
CA ASN A 684 11.98 36.63 -5.10
C ASN A 684 12.50 37.96 -5.67
N PHE A 685 13.00 38.84 -4.82
CA PHE A 685 13.71 40.06 -5.20
C PHE A 685 14.92 39.75 -6.08
N PHE A 686 15.79 38.81 -5.71
CA PHE A 686 16.96 38.43 -6.51
C PHE A 686 16.58 37.74 -7.83
N LYS A 687 15.54 36.92 -7.85
CA LYS A 687 15.01 36.33 -9.10
C LYS A 687 14.54 37.41 -10.07
N PHE A 688 13.80 38.39 -9.56
CA PHE A 688 13.32 39.51 -10.36
C PHE A 688 14.51 40.38 -10.81
N LEU A 689 15.41 40.75 -9.90
CA LEU A 689 16.62 41.51 -10.24
C LEU A 689 17.45 40.80 -11.30
N ALA A 690 17.57 39.47 -11.27
CA ALA A 690 18.27 38.69 -12.29
C ALA A 690 17.59 38.78 -13.66
N ALA A 691 16.26 38.77 -13.73
CA ALA A 691 15.51 38.92 -14.98
C ALA A 691 15.71 40.30 -15.63
N TYR A 692 15.88 41.35 -14.81
CA TYR A 692 16.08 42.73 -15.27
C TYR A 692 17.54 43.19 -15.21
N VAL A 693 18.48 42.30 -14.87
CA VAL A 693 19.90 42.66 -14.76
C VAL A 693 20.46 43.07 -16.12
N CYS A 694 19.97 42.49 -17.21
CA CYS A 694 20.33 42.87 -18.58
C CYS A 694 19.96 44.32 -18.90
N LEU A 695 18.82 44.80 -18.36
CA LEU A 695 18.40 46.20 -18.50
C LEU A 695 19.37 47.13 -17.76
N ILE A 696 19.75 46.77 -16.52
CA ILE A 696 20.72 47.53 -15.72
C ILE A 696 22.10 47.55 -16.38
N ILE A 697 22.56 46.41 -16.90
CA ILE A 697 23.82 46.31 -17.65
C ILE A 697 23.76 47.17 -18.92
N GLY A 698 22.64 47.13 -19.65
CA GLY A 698 22.44 47.93 -20.86
C GLY A 698 22.54 49.44 -20.60
N PHE A 699 21.88 49.93 -19.55
CA PHE A 699 22.01 51.32 -19.13
C PHE A 699 23.41 51.65 -18.61
N SER A 700 24.04 50.76 -17.82
CA SER A 700 25.41 50.95 -17.33
C SER A 700 26.43 51.11 -18.46
N LEU A 701 26.39 50.23 -19.45
CA LEU A 701 27.26 50.35 -20.62
C LEU A 701 26.93 51.60 -21.44
N GLY A 702 25.64 51.96 -21.54
CA GLY A 702 25.20 53.22 -22.14
C GLY A 702 25.83 54.44 -21.46
N PHE A 703 25.78 54.51 -20.13
CA PHE A 703 26.41 55.60 -19.37
C PHE A 703 27.95 55.58 -19.46
N SER A 704 28.58 54.39 -19.51
CA SER A 704 30.02 54.24 -19.75
C SER A 704 30.46 54.84 -21.09
N VAL A 705 29.64 54.68 -22.14
CA VAL A 705 29.92 55.23 -23.47
C VAL A 705 29.71 56.75 -23.49
N LEU A 706 28.63 57.24 -22.89
CA LEU A 706 28.28 58.66 -22.90
C LEU A 706 29.19 59.51 -21.99
N HIS A 707 29.62 58.95 -20.85
CA HIS A 707 30.37 59.66 -19.80
C HIS A 707 31.77 59.07 -19.58
N LYS A 708 32.50 58.78 -20.66
CA LYS A 708 33.85 58.19 -20.60
C LYS A 708 34.85 58.99 -19.72
N ASN A 709 34.69 60.31 -19.67
CA ASN A 709 35.59 61.20 -18.93
C ASN A 709 35.25 61.28 -17.42
N TYR A 710 34.11 60.73 -17.00
CA TYR A 710 33.70 60.74 -15.60
C TYR A 710 34.29 59.54 -14.86
N LYS A 711 34.94 59.78 -13.71
CA LYS A 711 35.71 58.75 -12.98
C LYS A 711 34.88 57.52 -12.61
N SER A 712 33.60 57.69 -12.28
CA SER A 712 32.72 56.57 -11.89
C SER A 712 32.25 55.73 -13.09
N PHE A 713 32.27 56.28 -14.32
CA PHE A 713 31.84 55.60 -15.55
C PHE A 713 33.02 55.12 -16.40
N ALA A 714 34.26 55.43 -16.02
CA ALA A 714 35.47 55.00 -16.72
C ALA A 714 35.69 53.48 -16.68
N ASN A 715 35.36 52.84 -15.56
CA ASN A 715 35.46 51.39 -15.38
C ASN A 715 34.08 50.74 -15.46
N PRO A 716 33.86 49.69 -16.26
CA PRO A 716 32.53 49.11 -16.46
C PRO A 716 31.92 48.51 -15.18
N LEU A 717 32.75 47.97 -14.27
CA LEU A 717 32.29 47.45 -12.98
C LEU A 717 31.90 48.58 -12.00
N VAL A 718 32.63 49.68 -12.00
CA VAL A 718 32.31 50.86 -11.18
C VAL A 718 31.08 51.58 -11.75
N SER A 719 30.95 51.61 -13.07
CA SER A 719 29.75 52.07 -13.78
C SER A 719 28.52 51.26 -13.39
N LEU A 720 28.64 49.93 -13.34
CA LEU A 720 27.57 49.05 -12.88
C LEU A 720 27.19 49.35 -11.43
N LEU A 721 28.18 49.52 -10.55
CA LEU A 721 27.93 49.89 -9.15
C LEU A 721 27.23 51.25 -9.04
N LYS A 722 27.69 52.27 -9.78
CA LYS A 722 27.09 53.60 -9.80
C LYS A 722 25.67 53.59 -10.37
N THR A 723 25.39 52.76 -11.39
CA THR A 723 24.01 52.59 -11.91
C THR A 723 23.09 51.88 -10.94
N VAL A 724 23.59 50.91 -10.17
CA VAL A 724 22.80 50.27 -9.09
C VAL A 724 22.52 51.27 -7.95
N ILE A 725 23.49 52.11 -7.58
CA ILE A 725 23.29 53.20 -6.59
C ILE A 725 22.26 54.22 -7.10
N MET A 726 22.31 54.55 -8.40
CA MET A 726 21.33 55.42 -9.03
C MET A 726 19.91 54.83 -9.02
N MET A 727 19.77 53.50 -9.08
CA MET A 727 18.47 52.81 -8.95
C MET A 727 17.86 52.95 -7.55
N SER A 728 18.67 53.06 -6.49
CA SER A 728 18.17 53.31 -5.13
C SER A 728 17.66 54.74 -4.89
N GLY A 729 17.71 55.62 -5.90
CA GLY A 729 17.22 56.99 -5.83
C GLY A 729 18.28 58.02 -5.41
N GLU A 730 19.52 57.58 -5.17
CA GLU A 730 20.68 58.47 -5.00
C GLU A 730 21.13 58.99 -6.38
N LEU A 731 20.35 59.93 -6.92
CA LEU A 731 20.63 60.62 -8.18
C LEU A 731 21.40 61.91 -7.90
N GLU A 732 22.73 61.83 -7.93
CA GLU A 732 23.61 63.01 -7.98
C GLU A 732 23.59 63.60 -9.40
N PHE A 733 22.46 64.22 -9.77
CA PHE A 733 22.29 64.85 -11.09
C PHE A 733 23.32 65.97 -11.32
N GLU A 734 23.66 66.70 -10.26
CA GLU A 734 24.58 67.82 -10.31
C GLU A 734 26.01 67.36 -10.65
N ASP A 735 26.50 66.31 -9.98
CA ASP A 735 27.86 65.78 -10.16
C ASP A 735 28.06 65.05 -11.49
N ILE A 736 27.00 64.54 -12.13
CA ILE A 736 27.12 63.79 -13.39
C ILE A 736 27.11 64.74 -14.60
N PHE A 737 26.42 65.88 -14.51
CA PHE A 737 26.17 66.75 -15.66
C PHE A 737 26.84 68.14 -15.57
N PHE A 738 27.12 68.63 -14.36
CA PHE A 738 27.69 69.96 -14.13
C PHE A 738 29.12 69.93 -13.54
N ASP A 739 29.80 68.78 -13.56
CA ASP A 739 31.20 68.68 -13.14
C ASP A 739 32.10 69.52 -14.07
N GLU A 740 32.67 70.61 -13.52
CA GLU A 740 33.59 71.51 -14.23
C GLU A 740 34.84 70.77 -14.75
N ALA A 741 35.19 69.62 -14.19
CA ALA A 741 36.35 68.83 -14.59
C ALA A 741 36.13 67.94 -15.82
N ALA A 742 34.88 67.65 -16.22
CA ALA A 742 34.59 66.72 -17.32
C ALA A 742 33.28 67.07 -18.08
N PRO A 743 33.32 67.98 -19.08
CA PRO A 743 32.12 68.39 -19.81
C PRO A 743 31.51 67.26 -20.65
N VAL A 744 30.18 67.12 -20.61
CA VAL A 744 29.42 66.13 -21.37
C VAL A 744 29.46 66.45 -22.87
N LYS A 745 29.97 65.53 -23.69
CA LYS A 745 30.14 65.72 -25.14
C LYS A 745 28.82 65.74 -25.92
N TYR A 746 27.80 65.04 -25.43
CA TYR A 746 26.48 64.92 -26.07
C TYR A 746 25.36 65.12 -25.03
N PRO A 747 25.02 66.37 -24.69
CA PRO A 747 24.08 66.65 -23.61
C PRO A 747 22.68 66.10 -23.92
N GLY A 748 22.14 66.28 -25.13
CA GLY A 748 20.77 65.87 -25.44
C GLY A 748 20.51 64.35 -25.29
N THR A 749 21.42 63.51 -25.79
CA THR A 749 21.31 62.05 -25.65
C THR A 749 21.52 61.59 -24.21
N ALA A 750 22.39 62.26 -23.46
CA ALA A 750 22.62 61.98 -22.04
C ALA A 750 21.39 62.28 -21.17
N HIS A 751 20.72 63.41 -21.40
CA HIS A 751 19.46 63.76 -20.71
C HIS A 751 18.34 62.77 -21.05
N LEU A 752 18.21 62.36 -22.33
CA LEU A 752 17.20 61.39 -22.75
C LEU A 752 17.46 59.99 -22.14
N MET A 753 18.72 59.54 -22.13
CA MET A 753 19.12 58.28 -21.52
C MET A 753 18.87 58.26 -20.01
N LEU A 754 19.17 59.37 -19.31
CA LEU A 754 18.89 59.49 -17.88
C LEU A 754 17.37 59.52 -17.61
N LEU A 755 16.60 60.29 -18.37
CA LEU A 755 15.14 60.36 -18.22
C LEU A 755 14.52 58.97 -18.43
N SER A 756 14.95 58.25 -19.47
CA SER A 756 14.53 56.87 -19.73
C SER A 756 14.88 55.92 -18.58
N PHE A 757 16.09 56.05 -18.02
CA PHE A 757 16.51 55.28 -16.85
C PHE A 757 15.65 55.58 -15.60
N VAL A 758 15.37 56.86 -15.32
CA VAL A 758 14.54 57.25 -14.18
C VAL A 758 13.13 56.67 -14.31
N ILE A 759 12.51 56.77 -15.49
CA ILE A 759 11.16 56.23 -15.70
C ILE A 759 11.15 54.69 -15.63
N LEU A 760 12.01 54.02 -16.40
CA LEU A 760 11.96 52.56 -16.54
C LEU A 760 12.52 51.83 -15.33
N VAL A 761 13.63 52.30 -14.78
CA VAL A 761 14.37 51.61 -13.70
C VAL A 761 13.98 52.20 -12.35
N THR A 762 14.02 53.52 -12.17
CA THR A 762 13.78 54.10 -10.84
C THR A 762 12.29 54.12 -10.45
N VAL A 763 11.40 54.43 -11.39
CA VAL A 763 9.95 54.52 -11.13
C VAL A 763 9.27 53.18 -11.37
N ILE A 764 9.36 52.62 -12.58
CA ILE A 764 8.59 51.40 -12.93
C ILE A 764 9.17 50.18 -12.23
N LEU A 765 10.48 49.90 -12.38
CA LEU A 765 11.09 48.69 -11.85
C LEU A 765 11.05 48.66 -10.31
N THR A 766 11.46 49.74 -9.63
CA THR A 766 11.44 49.80 -8.15
C THR A 766 10.02 49.65 -7.58
N ASN A 767 9.02 50.34 -8.15
CA ASN A 767 7.64 50.21 -7.67
C ASN A 767 7.06 48.82 -7.92
N LEU A 768 7.40 48.18 -9.05
CA LEU A 768 7.01 46.80 -9.33
C LEU A 768 7.65 45.82 -8.34
N MET A 769 8.92 46.01 -7.97
CA MET A 769 9.61 45.19 -6.95
C MET A 769 8.94 45.32 -5.58
N VAL A 770 8.59 46.54 -5.17
CA VAL A 770 7.87 46.78 -3.91
C VAL A 770 6.49 46.14 -3.95
N GLY A 771 5.75 46.27 -5.06
CA GLY A 771 4.42 45.67 -5.22
C GLY A 771 4.44 44.15 -5.08
N LEU A 772 5.40 43.47 -5.72
CA LEU A 772 5.57 42.02 -5.60
C LEU A 772 5.98 41.61 -4.18
N ALA A 773 6.92 42.32 -3.57
CA ALA A 773 7.35 42.05 -2.20
C ALA A 773 6.19 42.17 -1.20
N VAL A 774 5.34 43.20 -1.34
CA VAL A 774 4.15 43.38 -0.49
C VAL A 774 3.14 42.25 -0.70
N SER A 775 2.88 41.85 -1.95
CA SER A 775 1.99 40.73 -2.25
C SER A 775 2.50 39.43 -1.62
N ASP A 776 3.79 39.13 -1.75
CA ASP A 776 4.43 37.95 -1.15
C ASP A 776 4.34 37.98 0.39
N ILE A 777 4.56 39.15 0.99
CA ILE A 777 4.43 39.38 2.44
C ILE A 777 3.01 39.13 2.92
N GLN A 778 2.01 39.62 2.19
CA GLN A 778 0.60 39.44 2.54
C GLN A 778 0.20 37.96 2.48
N GLU A 779 0.64 37.25 1.45
CA GLU A 779 0.33 35.82 1.28
C GLU A 779 1.01 34.98 2.38
N LEU A 780 2.29 35.22 2.65
CA LEU A 780 3.00 34.55 3.76
C LEU A 780 2.33 34.83 5.12
N ARG A 781 1.78 36.02 5.33
CA ARG A 781 1.06 36.36 6.57
C ARG A 781 -0.26 35.60 6.72
N ARG A 782 -0.98 35.33 5.62
CA ARG A 782 -2.21 34.52 5.64
C ARG A 782 -1.92 33.07 6.06
N CYS A 783 -0.82 32.50 5.58
CA CYS A 783 -0.40 31.13 5.91
C CYS A 783 0.35 31.02 7.25
N ALA A 784 0.88 32.13 7.77
CA ALA A 784 1.79 32.16 8.93
C ALA A 784 1.27 31.46 10.18
N GLY A 785 -0.04 31.47 10.45
CA GLY A 785 -0.62 30.81 11.61
C GLY A 785 -0.45 29.28 11.57
N LEU A 786 -0.76 28.68 10.42
CA LEU A 786 -0.61 27.24 10.21
C LEU A 786 0.87 26.87 10.12
N ASP A 787 1.64 27.61 9.33
CA ASP A 787 3.05 27.32 9.12
C ASP A 787 3.86 27.44 10.40
N ARG A 788 3.46 28.34 11.31
CA ARG A 788 4.05 28.44 12.65
C ARG A 788 3.82 27.18 13.46
N LEU A 789 2.63 26.58 13.40
CA LEU A 789 2.33 25.32 14.09
C LEU A 789 3.12 24.16 13.49
N VAL A 790 3.20 24.10 12.16
CA VAL A 790 3.98 23.08 11.43
C VAL A 790 5.47 23.17 11.78
N ARG A 791 6.09 24.35 11.66
CA ARG A 791 7.50 24.56 12.05
C ARG A 791 7.76 24.22 13.51
N ARG A 792 6.81 24.56 14.40
CA ARG A 792 6.93 24.22 15.82
C ARG A 792 6.91 22.71 16.02
N ALA A 793 6.04 21.99 15.32
CA ALA A 793 5.98 20.53 15.38
C ALA A 793 7.26 19.88 14.83
N GLU A 794 7.75 20.32 13.66
CA GLU A 794 8.98 19.82 13.05
C GLU A 794 10.20 20.06 13.95
N LEU A 795 10.33 21.26 14.52
CA LEU A 795 11.42 21.61 15.42
C LEU A 795 11.38 20.77 16.69
N VAL A 796 10.20 20.60 17.27
CA VAL A 796 10.00 19.77 18.48
C VAL A 796 10.35 18.31 18.19
N ALA A 797 9.89 17.75 17.07
CA ALA A 797 10.17 16.37 16.67
C ALA A 797 11.66 16.16 16.37
N HIS A 798 12.31 17.11 15.69
CA HIS A 798 13.74 17.05 15.42
C HIS A 798 14.57 17.06 16.71
N LEU A 799 14.22 17.94 17.67
CA LEU A 799 14.89 17.98 18.98
C LEU A 799 14.66 16.71 19.78
N GLU A 800 13.47 16.13 19.74
CA GLU A 800 13.16 14.84 20.37
C GLU A 800 14.03 13.73 19.77
N ASN A 801 14.07 13.59 18.44
CA ASN A 801 14.90 12.59 17.76
C ASN A 801 16.39 12.74 18.10
N MET A 802 16.90 13.97 18.18
CA MET A 802 18.28 14.24 18.58
C MET A 802 18.53 13.82 20.04
N LEU A 803 17.66 14.22 20.99
CA LEU A 803 17.78 13.91 22.42
C LEU A 803 17.72 12.40 22.71
N PHE A 804 16.93 11.65 21.94
CA PHE A 804 16.73 10.20 22.09
C PHE A 804 17.59 9.34 21.14
N SER A 805 18.56 9.94 20.45
CA SER A 805 19.48 9.19 19.58
C SER A 805 20.43 8.28 20.36
N LYS A 806 20.74 7.10 19.80
CA LYS A 806 21.63 6.08 20.39
C LYS A 806 23.08 6.56 20.54
N LEU A 807 23.51 7.54 19.73
CA LEU A 807 24.86 8.10 19.78
C LEU A 807 25.10 8.92 21.07
N LEU A 808 24.05 9.55 21.60
CA LEU A 808 24.10 10.30 22.86
C LEU A 808 24.16 9.40 24.10
N ASP A 809 23.96 8.08 23.96
CA ASP A 809 24.13 7.12 25.06
C ASP A 809 25.60 6.83 25.38
N CYS A 810 26.53 7.10 24.44
CA CYS A 810 27.96 6.84 24.59
C CYS A 810 28.73 8.01 25.23
N ALA A 811 28.09 9.18 25.45
CA ALA A 811 28.75 10.38 25.94
C ALA A 811 28.89 10.41 27.48
N PRO A 812 30.03 10.88 28.04
CA PRO A 812 30.26 10.92 29.50
C PRO A 812 29.33 11.88 30.26
N ALA A 813 28.58 12.75 29.57
CA ALA A 813 27.60 13.69 30.13
C ALA A 813 26.23 13.05 30.47
N CYS A 814 26.21 11.75 30.82
CA CYS A 814 24.99 10.95 31.03
C CYS A 814 23.99 11.53 32.05
N ARG A 815 24.44 12.26 33.08
CA ARG A 815 23.53 12.84 34.10
C ARG A 815 22.71 14.01 33.54
N ILE A 816 23.36 14.91 32.81
CA ILE A 816 22.71 16.07 32.18
C ILE A 816 21.76 15.57 31.09
N ILE A 817 22.21 14.67 30.23
CA ILE A 817 21.39 14.11 29.14
C ILE A 817 20.15 13.37 29.70
N ARG A 818 20.29 12.58 30.78
CA ARG A 818 19.15 11.93 31.44
C ARG A 818 18.17 12.94 32.04
N ALA A 819 18.66 14.02 32.66
CA ALA A 819 17.81 15.11 33.15
C ALA A 819 17.11 15.82 31.99
N CYS A 820 17.79 16.03 30.86
CA CYS A 820 17.21 16.62 29.66
C CYS A 820 16.13 15.74 29.03
N ARG A 821 16.37 14.42 28.92
CA ARG A 821 15.38 13.44 28.44
C ARG A 821 14.14 13.41 29.34
N ARG A 822 14.33 13.40 30.66
CA ARG A 822 13.22 13.47 31.64
C ARG A 822 12.45 14.78 31.56
N GLY A 823 13.12 15.89 31.25
CA GLY A 823 12.50 17.20 31.08
C GLY A 823 11.77 17.40 29.75
N ALA A 824 12.15 16.65 28.70
CA ALA A 824 11.63 16.83 27.34
C ALA A 824 10.31 16.10 27.05
N LEU A 825 10.09 14.92 27.64
CA LEU A 825 8.84 14.15 27.46
C LEU A 825 7.68 14.85 28.15
N LEU A 826 6.52 14.89 27.50
CA LEU A 826 5.30 15.46 28.06
C LEU A 826 4.57 14.44 28.94
N LEU A 827 4.45 13.20 28.45
CA LEU A 827 3.81 12.08 29.12
C LEU A 827 4.86 11.23 29.86
N HIS A 828 4.88 11.32 31.19
CA HIS A 828 5.55 10.32 32.02
C HIS A 828 4.55 9.20 32.35
N PRO A 829 4.85 7.93 32.04
CA PRO A 829 4.07 6.81 32.59
C PRO A 829 4.19 6.82 34.13
N PRO A 830 3.09 6.66 34.92
CA PRO A 830 1.76 6.18 34.51
C PRO A 830 0.59 7.21 34.55
N TYR A 831 0.74 8.44 35.06
CA TYR A 831 -0.42 9.20 35.58
C TYR A 831 -0.78 10.55 34.92
N HIS A 832 -0.06 11.04 33.91
CA HIS A 832 -0.36 12.34 33.30
C HIS A 832 -0.57 12.27 31.78
N CYS A 833 -1.61 11.56 31.35
CA CYS A 833 -2.10 11.63 29.96
C CYS A 833 -3.25 12.63 29.77
N ALA A 834 -3.78 13.16 30.88
CA ALA A 834 -4.96 14.01 30.92
C ALA A 834 -4.61 15.35 31.58
N LEU A 835 -5.02 16.45 30.97
CA LEU A 835 -4.92 17.79 31.56
C LEU A 835 -6.32 18.29 31.92
N HIS A 836 -6.52 18.63 33.19
CA HIS A 836 -7.73 19.26 33.69
C HIS A 836 -7.55 20.78 33.69
N ILE A 837 -8.53 21.50 33.16
CA ILE A 837 -8.53 22.96 32.99
C ILE A 837 -9.87 23.50 33.44
N ARG A 838 -9.83 24.59 34.23
CA ARG A 838 -11.02 25.35 34.58
C ARG A 838 -11.14 26.56 33.66
N PRO A 839 -12.07 26.56 32.69
CA PRO A 839 -12.14 27.62 31.68
C PRO A 839 -12.59 28.96 32.26
N ASN A 840 -13.35 28.93 33.36
CA ASN A 840 -13.95 30.11 34.00
C ASN A 840 -13.10 30.67 35.15
N ASP A 841 -12.02 29.98 35.56
CA ASP A 841 -11.14 30.46 36.63
C ASP A 841 -10.08 31.44 36.08
N PRO A 842 -10.05 32.71 36.51
CA PRO A 842 -9.05 33.68 36.07
C PRO A 842 -7.61 33.33 36.50
N ARG A 843 -7.42 32.40 37.45
CA ARG A 843 -6.11 31.93 37.93
C ARG A 843 -5.49 30.86 37.02
N GLU A 844 -6.26 30.26 36.11
CA GLU A 844 -5.78 29.22 35.21
C GLU A 844 -4.88 29.83 34.12
N ARG A 845 -3.56 29.56 34.22
CA ARG A 845 -2.52 30.10 33.30
C ARG A 845 -1.76 29.02 32.54
N ARG A 846 -2.15 27.75 32.66
CA ARG A 846 -1.43 26.63 32.03
C ARG A 846 -1.55 26.64 30.51
N LEU A 847 -2.67 27.11 29.97
CA LEU A 847 -2.91 27.32 28.54
C LEU A 847 -3.27 28.79 28.23
N PRO A 848 -3.05 29.25 26.98
CA PRO A 848 -3.55 30.56 26.53
C PRO A 848 -5.07 30.65 26.58
N ARG A 849 -5.60 31.84 26.91
CA ARG A 849 -7.05 32.08 27.03
C ARG A 849 -7.82 31.83 25.73
N ASP A 850 -7.23 32.16 24.59
CA ASP A 850 -7.86 31.94 23.29
C ASP A 850 -8.05 30.44 23.01
N LEU A 851 -7.08 29.62 23.40
CA LEU A 851 -7.14 28.17 23.29
C LEU A 851 -8.15 27.56 24.26
N ILE A 852 -8.20 28.04 25.50
CA ILE A 852 -9.22 27.64 26.48
C ILE A 852 -10.63 27.96 25.94
N ARG A 853 -10.80 29.15 25.34
CA ARG A 853 -12.06 29.56 24.71
C ARG A 853 -12.42 28.66 23.51
N ALA A 854 -11.44 28.28 22.69
CA ALA A 854 -11.66 27.36 21.57
C ALA A 854 -12.09 25.97 22.04
N ILE A 855 -11.45 25.43 23.10
CA ILE A 855 -11.83 24.16 23.72
C ILE A 855 -13.26 24.25 24.29
N TYR A 856 -13.56 25.32 25.02
CA TYR A 856 -14.88 25.57 25.59
C TYR A 856 -15.96 25.64 24.50
N ARG A 857 -15.71 26.38 23.41
CA ARG A 857 -16.61 26.48 22.25
C ARG A 857 -16.88 25.10 21.64
N LEU A 858 -15.84 24.31 21.37
CA LEU A 858 -15.96 22.97 20.80
C LEU A 858 -16.85 22.06 21.67
N VAL A 859 -16.64 22.06 22.99
CA VAL A 859 -17.45 21.27 23.94
C VAL A 859 -18.90 21.77 24.00
N SER A 860 -19.11 23.09 23.97
CA SER A 860 -20.44 23.69 23.98
C SER A 860 -21.26 23.33 22.73
N GLU A 861 -20.67 23.42 21.53
CA GLU A 861 -21.29 23.03 20.27
C GLU A 861 -21.64 21.54 20.23
N ARG A 862 -20.82 20.71 20.86
CA ARG A 862 -21.09 19.27 20.97
C ARG A 862 -22.28 18.97 21.89
N LYS A 863 -22.45 19.71 23.00
CA LYS A 863 -23.61 19.56 23.91
C LYS A 863 -24.90 20.02 23.21
N THR A 864 -24.90 21.18 22.53
CA THR A 864 -26.09 21.67 21.82
C THR A 864 -26.58 20.69 20.76
N ARG A 865 -25.67 20.07 19.99
CA ARG A 865 -26.01 19.02 19.02
C ARG A 865 -26.60 17.75 19.64
N ARG A 866 -26.11 17.32 20.81
CA ARG A 866 -26.69 16.17 21.53
C ARG A 866 -28.10 16.46 22.05
N VAL A 867 -28.36 17.71 22.44
CA VAL A 867 -29.67 18.14 22.95
C VAL A 867 -30.68 18.26 21.81
N THR A 868 -30.32 18.84 20.66
CA THR A 868 -31.22 18.91 19.48
C THR A 868 -31.58 17.53 18.93
N PHE A 869 -30.67 16.56 18.97
CA PHE A 869 -30.93 15.19 18.53
C PHE A 869 -31.84 14.38 19.49
N ARG A 870 -31.97 14.80 20.76
CA ARG A 870 -32.89 14.19 21.74
C ARG A 870 -34.28 14.82 21.76
N GLY A 871 -34.47 15.98 21.12
CA GLY A 871 -35.70 16.78 21.19
C GLY A 871 -36.60 16.76 19.93
N GLY A 872 -36.27 16.01 18.89
CA GLY A 872 -37.06 15.96 17.64
C GLY A 872 -37.18 14.56 17.07
N ALA A 873 -38.41 14.14 16.76
CA ALA A 873 -38.69 12.91 16.01
C ALA A 873 -37.98 12.93 14.64
N PRO A 874 -37.58 11.77 14.08
CA PRO A 874 -36.77 11.74 12.87
C PRO A 874 -37.65 11.99 11.64
N SER A 875 -37.55 13.17 11.02
CA SER A 875 -37.95 13.32 9.62
C SER A 875 -36.83 12.82 8.73
N ALA A 876 -37.16 11.82 7.90
CA ALA A 876 -36.31 11.33 6.83
C ALA A 876 -35.92 12.48 5.88
N ASN A 877 -34.71 12.40 5.34
CA ASN A 877 -34.06 13.34 4.41
C ASN A 877 -33.20 14.43 5.06
N ALA A 878 -32.12 14.02 5.72
CA ALA A 878 -30.93 14.85 5.82
C ALA A 878 -29.70 14.01 5.47
N THR A 879 -29.19 14.23 4.27
CA THR A 879 -27.94 13.67 3.75
C THR A 879 -26.81 13.88 4.75
N THR A 880 -26.34 12.79 5.34
CA THR A 880 -25.16 12.74 6.20
C THR A 880 -23.90 12.92 5.36
N ALA A 881 -23.62 14.13 4.89
CA ALA A 881 -22.38 14.45 4.16
C ALA A 881 -22.09 15.96 4.11
N GLU A 882 -22.15 16.70 5.22
CA GLU A 882 -21.38 17.95 5.31
C GLU A 882 -19.95 17.63 5.74
N SER A 883 -19.02 17.73 4.79
CA SER A 883 -17.60 17.43 4.97
C SER A 883 -16.99 18.25 6.12
N SER A 884 -16.16 17.62 6.95
CA SER A 884 -15.41 18.31 8.02
C SER A 884 -14.54 19.48 7.52
N HIS A 885 -14.20 19.49 6.23
CA HIS A 885 -13.53 20.61 5.56
C HIS A 885 -14.39 21.88 5.48
N THR A 886 -15.71 21.78 5.25
CA THR A 886 -16.63 22.93 5.31
C THR A 886 -16.93 23.37 6.74
N ARG A 887 -16.77 22.48 7.74
CA ARG A 887 -16.88 22.83 9.17
C ARG A 887 -15.70 23.63 9.69
N LEU A 888 -14.48 23.21 9.35
CA LEU A 888 -13.27 23.99 9.68
C LEU A 888 -13.33 25.36 8.98
N SER A 889 -13.68 25.43 7.70
CA SER A 889 -13.78 26.72 7.00
C SER A 889 -14.87 27.66 7.55
N ARG A 890 -16.04 27.14 7.97
CA ARG A 890 -17.09 27.95 8.63
C ARG A 890 -16.67 28.47 10.02
N MET A 891 -15.88 27.72 10.79
CA MET A 891 -15.33 28.21 12.05
C MET A 891 -14.31 29.35 11.81
N TYR A 892 -13.48 29.25 10.77
CA TYR A 892 -12.47 30.27 10.44
C TYR A 892 -13.07 31.55 9.84
N SER A 893 -14.12 31.46 9.02
CA SER A 893 -14.80 32.65 8.48
C SER A 893 -15.51 33.45 9.57
N ASN A 894 -16.00 32.79 10.62
CA ASN A 894 -16.67 33.47 11.72
C ASN A 894 -15.69 34.17 12.66
N GLU A 895 -14.47 33.66 12.89
CA GLU A 895 -13.48 34.37 13.73
C GLU A 895 -12.99 35.68 13.09
N SER A 896 -12.72 35.68 11.77
CA SER A 896 -12.35 36.92 11.07
C SER A 896 -13.50 37.92 11.07
N ASN A 897 -14.74 37.47 10.84
CA ASN A 897 -15.92 38.34 10.82
C ASN A 897 -16.31 38.84 12.22
N GLN A 898 -16.09 38.05 13.26
CA GLN A 898 -16.40 38.43 14.64
C GLN A 898 -15.38 39.43 15.19
N GLN A 899 -14.08 39.27 14.88
CA GLN A 899 -13.06 40.28 15.17
C GLN A 899 -13.28 41.58 14.41
N LEU A 900 -13.72 41.50 13.14
CA LEU A 900 -14.08 42.69 12.35
C LEU A 900 -15.32 43.40 12.91
N ASN A 901 -16.31 42.64 13.40
CA ASN A 901 -17.52 43.18 14.00
C ASN A 901 -17.28 43.76 15.40
N GLU A 902 -16.39 43.18 16.22
CA GLU A 902 -15.94 43.76 17.49
C GLU A 902 -15.16 45.06 17.25
N LEU A 903 -14.22 45.07 16.30
CA LEU A 903 -13.50 46.29 15.91
C LEU A 903 -14.44 47.36 15.34
N ALA A 904 -15.43 46.98 14.55
CA ALA A 904 -16.45 47.91 14.03
C ALA A 904 -17.36 48.46 15.15
N ALA A 905 -17.67 47.64 16.17
CA ALA A 905 -18.44 48.08 17.33
C ALA A 905 -17.63 49.02 18.24
N GLU A 906 -16.33 48.75 18.42
CA GLU A 906 -15.43 49.65 19.16
C GLU A 906 -15.19 50.97 18.41
N LEU A 907 -15.02 50.93 17.09
CA LEU A 907 -14.92 52.13 16.26
C LEU A 907 -16.20 52.97 16.33
N LYS A 908 -17.38 52.35 16.31
CA LYS A 908 -18.66 53.05 16.51
C LYS A 908 -18.78 53.69 17.89
N ARG A 909 -18.34 53.00 18.96
CA ARG A 909 -18.29 53.58 20.32
C ARG A 909 -17.32 54.75 20.42
N CYS A 910 -16.13 54.64 19.84
CA CYS A 910 -15.17 55.74 19.80
C CYS A 910 -15.71 56.92 19.00
N SER A 911 -16.32 56.68 17.84
CA SER A 911 -16.96 57.72 17.04
C SER A 911 -18.07 58.44 17.81
N TYR A 912 -18.94 57.70 18.51
CA TYR A 912 -20.00 58.27 19.33
C TYR A 912 -19.46 59.07 20.53
N ASN A 913 -18.42 58.57 21.20
CA ASN A 913 -17.76 59.29 22.30
C ASN A 913 -17.02 60.56 21.83
N VAL A 914 -16.50 60.57 20.61
CA VAL A 914 -15.88 61.76 20.02
C VAL A 914 -16.95 62.77 19.62
N SER A 915 -18.06 62.35 19.00
CA SER A 915 -19.19 63.24 18.65
C SER A 915 -19.77 63.90 19.90
N THR A 916 -20.07 63.13 20.94
CA THR A 916 -20.64 63.67 22.19
C THR A 916 -19.69 64.64 22.91
N ARG A 917 -18.37 64.43 22.81
CA ARG A 917 -17.38 65.40 23.31
C ARG A 917 -17.30 66.66 22.46
N LEU A 918 -17.49 66.54 21.14
CA LEU A 918 -17.52 67.67 20.23
C LEU A 918 -18.77 68.52 20.46
N ASP A 919 -19.93 67.89 20.62
CA ASP A 919 -21.19 68.56 20.93
C ASP A 919 -21.13 69.28 22.28
N SER A 920 -20.56 68.62 23.31
CA SER A 920 -20.30 69.27 24.61
C SER A 920 -19.32 70.46 24.53
N LEU A 921 -18.39 70.45 23.59
CA LEU A 921 -17.47 71.57 23.37
C LEU A 921 -18.16 72.72 22.62
N ILE A 922 -19.00 72.40 21.64
CA ILE A 922 -19.83 73.38 20.92
C ILE A 922 -20.77 74.08 21.87
N ASP A 923 -21.48 73.35 22.74
CA ASP A 923 -22.38 73.93 23.75
C ASP A 923 -21.63 74.86 24.72
N LYS A 924 -20.39 74.51 25.10
CA LYS A 924 -19.54 75.36 25.95
C LYS A 924 -19.04 76.61 25.22
N VAL A 925 -18.71 76.49 23.93
CA VAL A 925 -18.31 77.66 23.12
C VAL A 925 -19.51 78.58 22.93
N GLU A 926 -20.71 78.03 22.72
CA GLU A 926 -21.94 78.81 22.57
C GLU A 926 -22.38 79.45 23.89
N SER A 927 -22.15 78.81 25.04
CA SER A 927 -22.36 79.44 26.35
C SER A 927 -21.38 80.58 26.59
N ILE A 928 -20.09 80.40 26.26
CA ILE A 928 -19.09 81.45 26.38
C ILE A 928 -19.38 82.62 25.43
N ALA A 929 -19.87 82.33 24.21
CA ALA A 929 -20.29 83.36 23.26
C ALA A 929 -21.48 84.17 23.78
N LYS A 930 -22.48 83.52 24.39
CA LYS A 930 -23.61 84.21 25.06
C LYS A 930 -23.18 85.02 26.27
N ASP A 931 -22.23 84.53 27.06
CA ASP A 931 -21.65 85.27 28.18
C ASP A 931 -20.84 86.50 27.69
N LEU A 932 -20.17 86.39 26.53
CA LEU A 932 -19.50 87.53 25.90
C LEU A 932 -20.50 88.57 25.37
N ASP A 933 -21.55 88.15 24.67
CA ASP A 933 -22.58 89.07 24.13
C ASP A 933 -23.34 89.79 25.24
N THR A 934 -23.61 89.12 26.37
CA THR A 934 -24.22 89.76 27.53
C THR A 934 -23.27 90.72 28.24
N SER A 935 -21.96 90.43 28.26
CA SER A 935 -20.95 91.36 28.79
C SER A 935 -20.74 92.60 27.92
N MET A 936 -20.89 92.48 26.59
CA MET A 936 -20.79 93.60 25.64
C MET A 936 -22.02 94.52 25.65
N HIS A 937 -23.17 94.08 26.16
CA HIS A 937 -24.34 94.93 26.35
C HIS A 937 -24.40 95.65 27.70
N LEU A 938 -23.43 95.38 28.60
CA LEU A 938 -23.30 95.99 29.92
C LEU A 938 -22.12 97.00 30.00
N HIS A 939 -21.44 97.26 28.89
CA HIS A 939 -20.46 98.34 28.69
C HIS A 939 -20.91 99.21 27.50
#